data_AF-A0A260YS99-F1
#
_entry.id   AF-A0A260YS99-F1
#
_cell.length_a   1.000
_cell.length_b   1.000
_cell.length_c   1.000
_cell.angle_alpha   90.00
_cell.angle_beta   90.00
_cell.angle_gamma   90.00
#
_symmetry.space_group_name_H-M   'P 1'
#
loop_
_entity.id
_entity.type
_entity.pdbx_description
1 polymer ?
#
loop_
_entity_poly.entity_id
_entity_poly.type
_entity_poly.pdbx_seq_one_letter_code
_entity_poly.pdbx_strand_id
1 'polypeptide(L)'
;MLLVQLNSIPDSPITLSEMDWRQPYPANSNLRNELMDGLQRDGGYYPSRPGPSAQEEFPPSESWWKETDPRQNWKPLKTDNERRENCRISRSESRNELQSNQEEMEPRNEGDECLEIVVTSTKMYFSRCMNTMPGTIIDERTYFLKGDIPMIYFVNCSPADSERFDTLEKFCREALHIESSSCDQEICRDGTLIATKKKTVERIRDGQFQERTEYTYKFHKSANVTFYVAMLYKMYDNPGNTTDQEKFLDQSIRVVKTESFEMKRCLDKGKTMDALKHALQMLNEMRTAELSPKFYYRLYMDTMHELQCLEVSLIQEYAQEPAKLGNLYECVQYASAIIPRLYLLVTIGGVFIKCGLGSRKEILKDLVEMCRGVQHPLRGLFLRNYLMQCTRSVLPDLPETEDMLLAHNNTLPKGAPALKPRDGTVEDTIDFVLINFAEMNKLWVRMQHQGPSKEKEKREKDRLELRILVGTNLVRLAQLEALTEEMYVRDVLPSILEQIVSCRDTISQEYLMECVIQVFADDFHLATLNEFLNACGQLQQEVNIKILLIALVDRLALYTNSSIEGQPAPTKMQLFEIFSEQATSLIKNRPDMPMDDIVALHVSLVSLAVKCYPDRLDYADMTFLGLRQVIEEKGITDIEAFGKVGRELTKLLNIPIDEYKNVLRLSELPEYIKVMSYFDYRGQCNIASYMVQNMLEEETILRHQEDVDAVFSLISSLLRDQEKQPDNSHETEEFADEQNLVARLLHLIRADDVDSQFLLLNSARKVLGEGGRHRLRYTLPPIIFELYRLVLQFADMKDEDEKWDAKIRKMFVCAMGTIGALVSTAELAELPMKLYLNGAITADRVPFEDNHTVVYEFVSKALSILEDDVVDSRDRVRCLQLTVGTLLKTTHLPEENWQPLANQAVLAAAKMFKKPDQVRSLVTVAALYWHGKTLETNGEKLRNGKKVVDILRKSAKIAKECLEPLVQQQLFIQLLSAYTYYYEDNCPEINVDHIEELISRTQDNAVQLDVSAEADSLEKQLGEAIRRLQLAKLDVAASQVSSARAEPDLPQPPSENEGL
;
A
#
# COMPACT_ATOMS: atom_id res chain seq x y z
N MET A 1 -23.88 47.95 -12.73
CA MET A 1 -24.76 47.18 -13.62
C MET A 1 -24.89 45.85 -12.91
N LEU A 2 -26.00 45.55 -12.24
CA LEU A 2 -27.16 44.80 -12.69
C LEU A 2 -26.97 44.23 -14.08
N LEU A 3 -27.16 42.92 -14.08
CA LEU A 3 -27.74 42.12 -15.15
C LEU A 3 -26.74 41.62 -16.18
N VAL A 4 -25.98 40.62 -15.72
CA VAL A 4 -25.76 39.44 -16.56
C VAL A 4 -27.11 38.75 -16.74
N GLN A 5 -27.42 38.48 -18.01
CA GLN A 5 -28.64 37.93 -18.54
C GLN A 5 -28.89 36.52 -17.99
N LEU A 6 -30.07 36.34 -17.38
CA LEU A 6 -30.79 35.08 -17.41
C LEU A 6 -31.66 35.13 -18.67
N ASN A 7 -31.30 34.34 -19.68
CA ASN A 7 -32.23 33.82 -20.65
C ASN A 7 -31.73 32.45 -21.16
N SER A 8 -32.69 31.56 -21.35
CA SER A 8 -32.66 30.27 -22.05
C SER A 8 -31.78 29.15 -21.48
N ILE A 9 -32.36 28.35 -20.59
CA ILE A 9 -32.22 26.88 -20.62
C ILE A 9 -33.60 26.35 -21.08
N PRO A 10 -33.66 25.45 -22.08
CA PRO A 10 -34.88 25.14 -22.80
C PRO A 10 -35.85 24.25 -22.01
N ASP A 11 -37.11 24.37 -22.38
CA ASP A 11 -38.20 23.44 -22.07
C ASP A 11 -37.81 21.99 -22.40
N SER A 12 -37.76 21.12 -21.39
CA SER A 12 -38.25 19.72 -21.46
C SER A 12 -38.00 18.98 -20.13
N PRO A 13 -38.87 18.00 -19.79
CA PRO A 13 -38.86 17.31 -18.50
C PRO A 13 -37.85 16.17 -18.54
N ILE A 14 -36.96 16.08 -17.54
CA ILE A 14 -36.15 14.88 -17.37
C ILE A 14 -37.01 13.83 -16.66
N THR A 15 -37.56 12.93 -17.46
CA THR A 15 -38.12 11.64 -17.04
C THR A 15 -36.98 10.71 -16.62
N LEU A 16 -37.19 9.99 -15.51
CA LEU A 16 -36.39 8.83 -15.11
C LEU A 16 -36.82 7.63 -15.95
N SER A 17 -36.03 7.25 -16.96
CA SER A 17 -36.06 5.91 -17.53
C SER A 17 -34.76 5.63 -18.28
N GLU A 18 -34.20 4.45 -18.04
CA GLU A 18 -33.07 3.82 -18.76
C GLU A 18 -31.65 4.29 -18.38
N MET A 19 -31.17 3.79 -17.24
CA MET A 19 -29.74 3.52 -17.05
C MET A 19 -29.50 2.02 -17.29
N ASP A 20 -29.10 1.70 -18.51
CA ASP A 20 -28.54 0.41 -18.88
C ASP A 20 -27.14 0.28 -18.28
N TRP A 21 -26.98 -0.65 -17.33
CA TRP A 21 -25.69 -1.06 -16.78
C TRP A 21 -25.15 -2.24 -17.58
N ARG A 22 -24.48 -1.99 -18.71
CA ARG A 22 -23.62 -3.01 -19.37
C ARG A 22 -22.41 -2.40 -20.09
N GLN A 23 -21.24 -2.63 -19.48
CA GLN A 23 -19.92 -2.88 -20.11
C GLN A 23 -19.12 -1.67 -20.70
N PRO A 24 -17.82 -1.84 -21.03
CA PRO A 24 -16.69 -1.56 -20.13
C PRO A 24 -15.71 -0.53 -20.74
N TYR A 25 -14.69 -0.12 -19.99
CA TYR A 25 -13.58 0.68 -20.51
C TYR A 25 -12.90 0.02 -21.73
N PRO A 26 -12.50 0.83 -22.73
CA PRO A 26 -11.36 0.50 -23.57
C PRO A 26 -10.22 1.50 -23.35
N ALA A 27 -9.05 0.94 -23.03
CA ALA A 27 -7.77 1.60 -23.24
C ALA A 27 -7.47 1.70 -24.76
N ASN A 28 -7.13 2.89 -25.26
CA ASN A 28 -5.85 3.19 -25.94
C ASN A 28 -5.88 4.43 -26.85
N SER A 29 -4.82 5.23 -26.69
CA SER A 29 -3.98 5.87 -27.71
C SER A 29 -4.48 7.08 -28.54
N ASN A 30 -3.55 8.02 -28.67
CA ASN A 30 -3.39 9.06 -29.71
C ASN A 30 -4.24 10.32 -29.62
N LEU A 31 -3.63 11.40 -29.14
CA LEU A 31 -3.78 12.76 -29.70
C LEU A 31 -2.71 13.70 -29.08
N ARG A 32 -1.52 13.71 -29.69
CA ARG A 32 -0.50 14.75 -29.54
C ARG A 32 0.01 15.06 -30.94
N ASN A 33 -0.52 16.11 -31.56
CA ASN A 33 0.08 16.90 -32.63
C ASN A 33 -0.90 18.02 -33.03
N GLU A 34 -0.32 19.15 -33.46
CA GLU A 34 -0.97 20.38 -33.93
C GLU A 34 -1.29 21.43 -32.85
N LEU A 35 -0.29 22.29 -32.57
CA LEU A 35 -0.46 23.74 -32.40
C LEU A 35 0.90 24.40 -32.15
N MET A 36 1.64 24.67 -33.23
CA MET A 36 2.70 25.69 -33.31
C MET A 36 2.69 26.24 -34.73
N ASP A 37 2.16 27.45 -34.92
CA ASP A 37 2.69 28.39 -35.93
C ASP A 37 2.15 29.81 -35.72
N GLY A 38 3.05 30.79 -35.73
CA GLY A 38 2.71 32.21 -35.89
C GLY A 38 3.23 33.15 -34.80
N LEU A 39 4.46 33.65 -34.96
CA LEU A 39 4.77 35.08 -35.15
C LEU A 39 6.24 35.39 -34.86
N GLN A 40 6.89 36.00 -35.85
CA GLN A 40 8.27 36.47 -35.87
C GLN A 40 8.26 37.97 -36.23
N ARG A 41 9.23 38.72 -35.66
CA ARG A 41 9.85 40.02 -36.11
C ARG A 41 9.53 41.30 -35.34
N ASP A 42 10.56 41.76 -34.61
CA ASP A 42 11.24 43.09 -34.60
C ASP A 42 11.90 43.24 -33.22
N GLY A 43 13.17 43.60 -32.96
CA GLY A 43 14.30 44.13 -33.73
C GLY A 43 15.00 45.21 -32.88
N GLY A 44 16.20 44.97 -32.31
CA GLY A 44 17.05 46.07 -31.79
C GLY A 44 18.05 45.81 -30.63
N TYR A 45 19.35 45.77 -31.00
CA TYR A 45 20.59 46.15 -30.27
C TYR A 45 21.25 45.24 -29.18
N TYR A 46 22.45 44.76 -29.53
CA TYR A 46 23.55 44.13 -28.73
C TYR A 46 24.61 45.21 -28.32
N PRO A 47 25.69 44.97 -27.49
CA PRO A 47 26.43 43.69 -27.39
C PRO A 47 27.17 43.25 -26.08
N SER A 48 27.55 41.94 -26.08
CA SER A 48 28.70 41.24 -25.40
C SER A 48 28.53 40.76 -23.95
N ARG A 49 28.84 39.52 -23.51
CA ARG A 49 29.62 38.35 -24.02
C ARG A 49 29.23 37.06 -23.20
N PRO A 50 29.75 35.83 -23.47
CA PRO A 50 28.96 34.61 -23.71
C PRO A 50 28.85 33.61 -22.54
N GLY A 51 27.73 32.87 -22.48
CA GLY A 51 27.60 31.61 -21.76
C GLY A 51 27.57 30.42 -22.73
N PRO A 52 28.09 29.23 -22.37
CA PRO A 52 27.97 28.05 -23.20
C PRO A 52 26.82 27.13 -22.76
N SER A 53 26.08 26.68 -23.79
CA SER A 53 25.49 25.35 -23.98
C SER A 53 24.45 24.83 -22.98
N ALA A 54 23.20 24.86 -23.45
CA ALA A 54 22.16 23.89 -23.11
C ALA A 54 22.46 22.53 -23.77
N GLN A 55 21.95 21.49 -23.11
CA GLN A 55 22.00 20.07 -23.41
C GLN A 55 21.20 19.68 -24.66
N GLU A 56 21.63 18.60 -25.32
CA GLU A 56 20.73 17.64 -25.97
C GLU A 56 21.04 16.23 -25.42
N GLU A 57 20.00 15.39 -25.39
CA GLU A 57 19.71 14.33 -24.42
C GLU A 57 20.21 12.92 -24.80
N PHE A 58 20.10 11.99 -23.84
CA PHE A 58 19.52 10.65 -24.06
C PHE A 58 18.75 10.19 -22.81
N PRO A 59 17.52 9.66 -22.96
CA PRO A 59 16.92 8.69 -22.05
C PRO A 59 16.91 7.28 -22.72
N PRO A 60 16.37 6.20 -22.12
CA PRO A 60 16.32 5.77 -20.71
C PRO A 60 16.52 4.24 -20.55
N SER A 61 17.47 3.75 -19.74
CA SER A 61 17.38 2.43 -19.03
C SER A 61 18.75 2.01 -18.48
N GLU A 62 18.80 1.63 -17.20
CA GLU A 62 19.90 0.89 -16.55
C GLU A 62 21.26 1.62 -16.38
N SER A 63 21.37 2.49 -15.37
CA SER A 63 22.63 2.76 -14.67
C SER A 63 22.37 3.73 -13.52
N TRP A 64 22.18 3.22 -12.30
CA TRP A 64 22.30 4.05 -11.10
C TRP A 64 23.77 4.02 -10.67
N TRP A 65 24.45 5.11 -11.02
CA TRP A 65 25.87 5.49 -10.79
C TRP A 65 26.95 5.03 -11.79
N LYS A 66 27.67 6.03 -12.34
CA LYS A 66 29.09 5.93 -12.70
C LYS A 66 29.88 7.13 -12.16
N GLU A 67 31.11 6.82 -11.77
CA GLU A 67 32.16 7.69 -11.23
C GLU A 67 32.50 8.86 -12.18
N THR A 68 32.29 10.09 -11.73
CA THR A 68 33.16 11.25 -11.99
C THR A 68 32.68 12.44 -11.16
N ASP A 69 33.29 12.69 -9.99
CA ASP A 69 33.97 13.99 -9.76
C ASP A 69 34.86 13.95 -8.49
N PRO A 70 36.10 14.46 -8.55
CA PRO A 70 37.11 14.30 -7.53
C PRO A 70 37.05 15.40 -6.47
N ARG A 71 37.41 15.04 -5.24
CA ARG A 71 37.70 15.95 -4.13
C ARG A 71 38.99 16.74 -4.38
N GLN A 72 38.97 17.73 -5.26
CA GLN A 72 40.03 18.74 -5.37
C GLN A 72 39.44 20.05 -5.90
N ASN A 73 39.10 21.01 -5.03
CA ASN A 73 39.14 22.49 -5.26
C ASN A 73 38.11 23.27 -4.43
N TRP A 74 38.13 23.16 -3.10
CA TRP A 74 37.47 24.14 -2.25
C TRP A 74 38.53 24.82 -1.38
N LYS A 75 38.90 26.05 -1.75
CA LYS A 75 39.76 26.91 -0.93
C LYS A 75 38.88 27.71 0.03
N PRO A 76 39.26 27.87 1.30
CA PRO A 76 38.54 28.76 2.22
C PRO A 76 38.75 30.23 1.80
N LEU A 77 37.67 31.02 1.82
CA LEU A 77 37.77 32.48 1.74
C LEU A 77 38.57 32.99 2.95
N LYS A 78 39.70 33.64 2.68
CA LYS A 78 40.42 34.44 3.67
C LYS A 78 39.67 35.76 3.86
N THR A 79 39.38 36.12 5.10
CA THR A 79 39.30 37.51 5.54
C THR A 79 40.28 37.71 6.69
N ASP A 80 40.91 38.87 6.66
CA ASP A 80 42.20 39.20 7.24
C ASP A 80 42.29 39.15 8.78
N ASN A 81 43.54 38.98 9.22
CA ASN A 81 44.03 38.98 10.61
C ASN A 81 43.60 40.22 11.40
N GLU A 82 43.18 40.05 12.66
CA GLU A 82 43.85 40.66 13.82
C GLU A 82 43.28 40.18 15.18
N ARG A 83 44.19 40.06 16.16
CA ARG A 83 44.00 39.91 17.62
C ARG A 83 43.69 38.52 18.19
N ARG A 84 44.79 37.79 18.43
CA ARG A 84 45.00 37.07 19.69
C ARG A 84 44.81 38.03 20.87
N GLU A 85 44.05 37.64 21.89
CA GLU A 85 44.52 37.41 23.26
C GLU A 85 43.36 37.29 24.27
N ASN A 86 43.54 36.35 25.21
CA ASN A 86 42.93 36.26 26.53
C ASN A 86 41.42 35.95 26.64
N CYS A 87 41.10 34.71 27.01
CA CYS A 87 40.26 34.50 28.19
C CYS A 87 40.57 33.16 28.87
N ARG A 88 40.69 33.23 30.20
CA ARG A 88 41.14 32.18 31.11
C ARG A 88 40.11 31.07 31.24
N ILE A 89 40.59 29.83 31.28
CA ILE A 89 39.86 28.66 31.75
C ILE A 89 39.63 28.81 33.26
N SER A 90 38.38 28.94 33.70
CA SER A 90 37.98 28.64 35.07
C SER A 90 37.42 27.21 35.11
N ARG A 91 38.23 26.28 35.63
CA ARG A 91 37.75 24.99 36.13
C ARG A 91 37.10 25.23 37.49
N SER A 92 35.82 24.93 37.64
CA SER A 92 35.20 24.69 38.95
C SER A 92 34.87 23.21 39.06
N GLU A 93 35.66 22.49 39.87
CA GLU A 93 35.28 21.19 40.41
C GLU A 93 34.48 21.42 41.70
N SER A 94 33.32 20.78 41.84
CA SER A 94 32.74 20.53 43.17
C SER A 94 31.88 19.26 43.19
N ARG A 95 32.05 18.53 44.29
CA ARG A 95 31.48 17.24 44.70
C ARG A 95 29.99 17.30 45.05
N ASN A 96 29.37 16.11 44.94
CA ASN A 96 28.19 15.55 45.63
C ASN A 96 27.70 16.29 46.88
N GLU A 97 26.38 16.50 46.99
CA GLU A 97 25.52 15.92 48.04
C GLU A 97 24.03 16.20 47.75
N LEU A 98 23.17 15.27 48.19
CA LEU A 98 21.72 15.26 48.01
C LEU A 98 21.02 16.39 48.76
N GLN A 99 19.98 16.99 48.16
CA GLN A 99 18.69 17.17 48.83
C GLN A 99 17.60 17.59 47.85
N SER A 100 16.47 16.91 47.96
CA SER A 100 15.15 17.28 47.46
C SER A 100 14.77 18.71 47.85
N ASN A 101 14.21 19.48 46.91
CA ASN A 101 13.05 20.33 47.16
C ASN A 101 12.35 20.69 45.85
N GLN A 102 11.04 20.47 45.86
CA GLN A 102 10.08 21.07 44.93
C GLN A 102 10.15 22.59 45.08
N GLU A 103 10.28 23.31 43.97
CA GLU A 103 9.65 24.62 43.81
C GLU A 103 8.99 24.65 42.43
N GLU A 104 7.66 24.73 42.44
CA GLU A 104 6.84 25.11 41.30
C GLU A 104 7.29 26.49 40.80
N MET A 105 7.58 26.58 39.51
CA MET A 105 7.61 27.84 38.79
C MET A 105 7.03 27.57 37.40
N GLU A 106 5.70 27.72 37.25
CA GLU A 106 5.18 28.04 35.91
C GLU A 106 5.75 29.39 35.49
N PRO A 107 6.17 29.50 34.22
CA PRO A 107 5.38 30.39 33.37
C PRO A 107 5.25 29.93 31.91
N ARG A 108 4.01 30.02 31.45
CA ARG A 108 3.53 30.68 30.21
C ARG A 108 4.09 30.27 28.84
N ASN A 109 3.09 29.98 28.00
CA ASN A 109 3.00 30.07 26.53
C ASN A 109 3.42 28.83 25.74
N GLU A 110 2.38 28.06 25.38
CA GLU A 110 2.23 27.42 24.07
C GLU A 110 2.73 28.37 22.96
N GLY A 111 3.66 27.90 22.11
CA GLY A 111 3.89 28.59 20.84
C GLY A 111 5.24 28.47 20.11
N ASP A 112 6.29 27.85 20.64
CA ASP A 112 7.57 27.74 19.91
C ASP A 112 7.88 26.30 19.49
N GLU A 113 7.31 25.88 18.36
CA GLU A 113 7.64 24.60 17.71
C GLU A 113 9.11 24.62 17.21
N CYS A 114 10.01 23.99 17.96
CA CYS A 114 11.42 23.83 17.59
C CYS A 114 11.69 22.46 16.94
N LEU A 115 12.58 22.42 15.96
CA LEU A 115 13.07 21.19 15.32
C LEU A 115 14.31 20.70 16.07
N GLU A 116 14.26 19.51 16.64
CA GLU A 116 15.35 18.93 17.45
C GLU A 116 16.05 17.78 16.71
N ILE A 117 17.37 17.83 16.64
CA ILE A 117 18.22 16.77 16.06
C ILE A 117 19.17 16.28 17.13
N VAL A 118 19.08 14.98 17.44
CA VAL A 118 19.95 14.32 18.41
C VAL A 118 20.91 13.37 17.67
N VAL A 119 22.20 13.56 17.87
CA VAL A 119 23.27 12.69 17.36
C VAL A 119 23.94 12.00 18.53
N THR A 120 23.84 10.68 18.60
CA THR A 120 24.45 9.87 19.67
C THR A 120 25.65 9.10 19.13
N SER A 121 26.80 9.24 19.79
CA SER A 121 28.01 8.47 19.53
C SER A 121 28.36 7.65 20.76
N THR A 122 28.58 6.35 20.58
CA THR A 122 28.91 5.42 21.66
C THR A 122 30.27 4.80 21.40
N LYS A 123 31.23 5.00 22.31
CA LYS A 123 32.59 4.48 22.21
C LYS A 123 32.90 3.59 23.40
N MET A 124 33.44 2.40 23.11
CA MET A 124 33.90 1.45 24.10
C MET A 124 35.43 1.52 24.19
N TYR A 125 35.99 1.70 25.39
CA TYR A 125 37.44 1.72 25.57
C TYR A 125 37.89 1.07 26.87
N PHE A 126 39.14 0.61 26.88
CA PHE A 126 39.79 0.07 28.07
C PHE A 126 40.70 1.14 28.70
N SER A 127 40.53 1.45 29.98
CA SER A 127 41.36 2.39 30.72
C SER A 127 42.11 1.68 31.86
N ARG A 128 43.42 1.89 31.93
CA ARG A 128 44.29 1.37 33.02
C ARG A 128 44.40 2.34 34.20
N CYS A 129 43.79 3.52 34.11
CA CYS A 129 43.84 4.55 35.16
C CYS A 129 42.77 4.29 36.23
N MET A 130 43.21 4.11 37.48
CA MET A 130 42.34 3.85 38.67
C MET A 130 41.42 5.03 39.05
N ASN A 131 41.59 6.22 38.46
CA ASN A 131 40.86 7.44 38.83
C ASN A 131 39.70 7.81 37.90
N THR A 132 39.35 6.98 36.91
CA THR A 132 38.24 7.26 35.98
C THR A 132 36.91 6.95 36.68
N MET A 133 36.21 7.96 37.20
CA MET A 133 34.87 7.80 37.79
C MET A 133 33.76 7.88 36.73
N PRO A 134 32.76 6.99 36.77
CA PRO A 134 31.59 7.09 35.91
C PRO A 134 30.76 8.34 36.27
N GLY A 135 30.17 8.99 35.27
CA GLY A 135 29.43 10.23 35.46
C GLY A 135 28.96 10.85 34.15
N THR A 136 28.07 11.84 34.29
CA THR A 136 27.47 12.59 33.18
C THR A 136 27.96 14.03 33.22
N ILE A 137 28.51 14.51 32.11
CA ILE A 137 28.91 15.90 31.91
C ILE A 137 27.98 16.48 30.84
N ILE A 138 27.31 17.59 31.15
CA ILE A 138 26.46 18.32 30.21
C ILE A 138 27.12 19.68 29.96
N ASP A 139 27.41 20.00 28.71
CA ASP A 139 27.91 21.30 28.24
C ASP A 139 26.89 21.87 27.24
N GLU A 140 26.27 22.99 27.56
CA GLU A 140 25.24 23.63 26.75
C GLU A 140 25.75 24.95 26.19
N ARG A 141 25.58 25.16 24.87
CA ARG A 141 26.02 26.37 24.18
C ARG A 141 24.96 26.87 23.21
N THR A 142 24.68 28.15 23.28
CA THR A 142 23.71 28.82 22.41
C THR A 142 24.43 29.61 21.33
N TYR A 143 23.99 29.46 20.08
CA TYR A 143 24.54 30.10 18.90
C TYR A 143 23.45 30.88 18.16
N PHE A 144 23.82 32.00 17.53
CA PHE A 144 22.91 32.80 16.70
C PHE A 144 23.26 32.65 15.21
N LEU A 145 22.27 32.32 14.38
CA LEU A 145 22.33 32.25 12.91
C LEU A 145 21.71 33.52 12.29
N LYS A 146 22.24 33.99 11.17
CA LYS A 146 21.62 35.06 10.36
C LYS A 146 20.52 34.49 9.47
N GLY A 147 19.29 34.99 9.61
CA GLY A 147 18.05 34.41 9.08
C GLY A 147 17.79 34.39 7.56
N ASP A 148 18.72 34.77 6.68
CA ASP A 148 18.41 34.94 5.23
C ASP A 148 19.16 33.97 4.29
N ILE A 149 19.83 32.94 4.81
CA ILE A 149 20.62 32.01 3.97
C ILE A 149 20.09 30.58 4.12
N PRO A 150 19.50 29.96 3.07
CA PRO A 150 19.12 28.56 3.12
C PRO A 150 20.37 27.68 3.25
N MET A 151 20.40 26.82 4.27
CA MET A 151 21.56 25.99 4.60
C MET A 151 21.29 24.53 4.23
N ILE A 152 22.08 24.01 3.29
CA ILE A 152 22.01 22.61 2.86
C ILE A 152 23.18 21.84 3.47
N TYR A 153 22.87 20.81 4.25
CA TYR A 153 23.82 19.95 4.94
C TYR A 153 23.83 18.56 4.29
N PHE A 154 25.03 18.01 4.07
CA PHE A 154 25.21 16.63 3.63
C PHE A 154 25.84 15.83 4.77
N VAL A 155 25.09 14.89 5.34
CA VAL A 155 25.56 14.04 6.44
C VAL A 155 25.80 12.64 5.89
N ASN A 156 27.06 12.20 5.92
CA ASN A 156 27.46 10.85 5.51
C ASN A 156 27.73 10.00 6.75
N CYS A 157 26.82 9.08 7.06
CA CYS A 157 26.87 8.24 8.25
C CYS A 157 27.72 6.97 8.03
N SER A 158 28.98 7.13 7.60
CA SER A 158 29.92 6.00 7.52
C SER A 158 30.51 5.69 8.91
N PRO A 159 30.51 4.43 9.38
CA PRO A 159 30.99 4.07 10.73
C PRO A 159 32.51 4.22 10.95
N ALA A 160 33.31 4.48 9.90
CA ALA A 160 34.76 4.26 9.94
C ALA A 160 35.63 5.47 10.34
N ASP A 161 35.13 6.70 10.33
CA ASP A 161 35.96 7.89 10.60
C ASP A 161 35.30 8.79 11.65
N SER A 162 35.67 8.65 12.94
CA SER A 162 35.15 9.51 14.02
C SER A 162 35.61 10.97 13.93
N GLU A 163 36.60 11.29 13.09
CA GLU A 163 37.22 12.62 13.01
C GLU A 163 36.43 13.62 12.15
N ARG A 164 35.31 13.22 11.51
CA ARG A 164 34.53 14.13 10.65
C ARG A 164 33.36 14.83 11.34
N PHE A 165 32.84 14.30 12.44
CA PHE A 165 31.87 15.04 13.28
C PHE A 165 32.53 16.22 14.01
N ASP A 166 33.81 16.08 14.35
CA ASP A 166 34.65 17.20 14.81
C ASP A 166 34.73 18.32 13.76
N THR A 167 34.51 18.02 12.47
CA THR A 167 34.48 19.02 11.40
C THR A 167 33.17 19.82 11.42
N LEU A 168 32.04 19.20 11.79
CA LEU A 168 30.77 19.91 12.02
C LEU A 168 30.87 20.81 13.25
N GLU A 169 31.40 20.30 14.37
CA GLU A 169 31.62 21.08 15.60
C GLU A 169 32.60 22.25 15.36
N LYS A 170 33.69 22.02 14.61
CA LYS A 170 34.67 23.04 14.24
C LYS A 170 34.08 24.10 13.30
N PHE A 171 33.28 23.69 12.30
CA PHE A 171 32.66 24.62 11.35
C PHE A 171 31.52 25.42 12.01
N CYS A 172 30.71 24.81 12.88
CA CYS A 172 29.76 25.53 13.73
C CYS A 172 30.48 26.56 14.61
N ARG A 173 31.67 26.23 15.16
CA ARG A 173 32.50 27.19 15.90
C ARG A 173 33.07 28.32 15.05
N GLU A 174 33.36 28.06 13.78
CA GLU A 174 33.98 29.03 12.86
C GLU A 174 32.95 29.91 12.14
N ALA A 175 31.72 29.41 11.93
CA ALA A 175 30.64 30.09 11.22
C ALA A 175 29.62 30.81 12.13
N LEU A 176 29.56 30.47 13.43
CA LEU A 176 28.61 31.04 14.39
C LEU A 176 29.32 31.98 15.37
N HIS A 177 28.76 33.17 15.56
CA HIS A 177 29.29 34.11 16.55
C HIS A 177 28.91 33.66 17.97
N ILE A 178 29.91 33.58 18.85
CA ILE A 178 29.74 33.34 20.28
C ILE A 178 29.66 34.69 20.97
N GLU A 179 28.52 35.05 21.57
CA GLU A 179 28.48 36.15 22.52
C GLU A 179 28.77 35.62 23.93
N SER A 180 29.84 36.14 24.54
CA SER A 180 30.06 36.00 25.97
C SER A 180 29.04 36.87 26.70
N SER A 181 28.23 36.24 27.54
CA SER A 181 27.19 36.84 28.37
C SER A 181 27.63 38.12 29.09
N SER A 182 27.30 39.29 28.52
CA SER A 182 27.08 40.56 29.23
C SER A 182 26.65 41.67 28.26
N CYS A 183 25.35 41.85 28.01
CA CYS A 183 24.71 43.18 27.95
C CYS A 183 23.21 43.03 27.67
N ASP A 184 22.44 43.94 28.27
CA ASP A 184 21.00 44.07 28.20
C ASP A 184 20.46 44.47 26.80
N GLN A 185 19.14 44.24 26.65
CA GLN A 185 18.19 44.81 25.69
C GLN A 185 17.98 44.11 24.33
N GLU A 186 16.80 43.47 24.26
CA GLU A 186 15.82 43.55 23.17
C GLU A 186 16.37 43.67 21.74
N ILE A 187 16.47 42.53 21.05
CA ILE A 187 15.87 42.21 19.73
C ILE A 187 16.41 40.80 19.38
N CYS A 188 15.73 39.73 19.80
CA CYS A 188 15.95 38.41 19.21
C CYS A 188 15.12 38.35 17.92
N ARG A 189 15.77 38.48 16.77
CA ARG A 189 15.20 38.13 15.46
C ARG A 189 15.72 36.76 15.04
N ASP A 190 14.79 35.91 14.64
CA ASP A 190 14.89 34.67 13.86
C ASP A 190 16.29 34.07 13.63
N GLY A 191 16.56 32.92 14.27
CA GLY A 191 17.70 32.06 13.93
C GLY A 191 18.54 31.49 15.09
N THR A 192 17.98 31.21 16.26
CA THR A 192 18.76 30.61 17.37
C THR A 192 18.98 29.11 17.20
N LEU A 193 20.24 28.66 17.35
CA LEU A 193 20.64 27.26 17.43
C LEU A 193 21.16 26.95 18.83
N ILE A 194 20.49 26.06 19.55
CA ILE A 194 20.99 25.57 20.84
C ILE A 194 21.69 24.24 20.61
N ALA A 195 22.97 24.15 20.97
CA ALA A 195 23.74 22.91 20.90
C ALA A 195 24.09 22.42 22.31
N THR A 196 23.55 21.26 22.69
CA THR A 196 23.81 20.61 23.98
C THR A 196 24.67 19.38 23.76
N LYS A 197 25.83 19.31 24.41
CA LYS A 197 26.70 18.13 24.42
C LYS A 197 26.62 17.44 25.78
N LYS A 198 26.03 16.25 25.81
CA LYS A 198 25.94 15.41 27.00
C LYS A 198 26.85 14.20 26.85
N LYS A 199 27.92 14.14 27.62
CA LYS A 199 28.86 13.02 27.66
C LYS A 199 28.64 12.20 28.92
N THR A 200 28.24 10.94 28.74
CA THR A 200 27.93 9.98 29.80
C THR A 200 28.96 8.87 29.76
N VAL A 201 29.67 8.61 30.85
CA VAL A 201 30.66 7.54 30.95
C VAL A 201 30.19 6.51 31.96
N GLU A 202 29.94 5.29 31.50
CA GLU A 202 29.50 4.15 32.29
C GLU A 202 30.59 3.08 32.35
N ARG A 203 30.76 2.44 33.50
CA ARG A 203 31.71 1.32 33.66
C ARG A 203 30.93 0.01 33.51
N ILE A 204 31.24 -0.76 32.46
CA ILE A 204 30.53 -2.03 32.21
C ILE A 204 31.23 -3.18 32.94
N ARG A 205 32.58 -3.23 32.92
CA ARG A 205 33.40 -4.28 33.58
C ARG A 205 34.74 -3.71 34.07
N ASP A 206 35.52 -4.49 34.81
CA ASP A 206 36.85 -4.07 35.30
C ASP A 206 37.77 -3.64 34.15
N GLY A 207 38.11 -2.35 34.13
CA GLY A 207 38.93 -1.71 33.11
C GLY A 207 38.20 -1.28 31.84
N GLN A 208 36.93 -1.64 31.64
CA GLN A 208 36.18 -1.43 30.40
C GLN A 208 35.06 -0.39 30.59
N PHE A 209 35.15 0.73 29.87
CA PHE A 209 34.26 1.88 29.98
C PHE A 209 33.52 2.11 28.65
N GLN A 210 32.23 2.44 28.76
CA GLN A 210 31.39 2.93 27.68
C GLN A 210 31.21 4.43 27.83
N GLU A 211 31.62 5.17 26.83
CA GLU A 211 31.35 6.60 26.72
C GLU A 211 30.28 6.82 25.68
N ARG A 212 29.15 7.39 26.10
CA ARG A 212 28.05 7.82 25.24
C ARG A 212 28.05 9.35 25.21
N THR A 213 28.35 9.93 24.05
CA THR A 213 28.25 11.37 23.82
C THR A 213 27.04 11.67 22.96
N GLU A 214 26.10 12.44 23.49
CA GLU A 214 24.91 12.94 22.82
C GLU A 214 25.11 14.40 22.48
N TYR A 215 24.89 14.75 21.22
CA TYR A 215 24.83 16.13 20.73
C TYR A 215 23.40 16.42 20.32
N THR A 216 22.76 17.36 20.99
CA THR A 216 21.41 17.83 20.69
C THR A 216 21.50 19.20 20.05
N TYR A 217 20.91 19.37 18.87
CA TYR A 217 20.81 20.64 18.16
C TYR A 217 19.35 21.03 18.02
N LYS A 218 18.95 22.17 18.58
CA LYS A 218 17.58 22.70 18.47
C LYS A 218 17.55 23.92 17.55
N PHE A 219 16.68 23.87 16.54
CA PHE A 219 16.46 24.92 15.55
C PHE A 219 15.06 25.51 15.71
N HIS A 220 14.92 26.81 15.45
CA HIS A 220 13.61 27.44 15.29
C HIS A 220 13.01 27.11 13.90
N LYS A 221 11.69 26.91 13.79
CA LYS A 221 11.00 26.48 12.55
C LYS A 221 11.19 27.43 11.35
N SER A 222 11.55 28.69 11.59
CA SER A 222 11.86 29.68 10.55
C SER A 222 13.22 29.46 9.85
N ALA A 223 14.07 28.55 10.34
CA ALA A 223 15.34 28.23 9.72
C ALA A 223 15.18 27.26 8.52
N ASN A 224 15.45 27.73 7.30
CA ASN A 224 15.49 26.89 6.10
C ASN A 224 16.74 26.01 6.08
N VAL A 225 16.64 24.83 6.69
CA VAL A 225 17.72 23.84 6.81
C VAL A 225 17.34 22.55 6.10
N THR A 226 18.14 22.13 5.11
CA THR A 226 17.92 20.88 4.35
C THR A 226 19.02 19.87 4.66
N PHE A 227 18.69 18.67 5.13
CA PHE A 227 19.65 17.59 5.36
C PHE A 227 19.55 16.50 4.29
N TYR A 228 20.68 16.17 3.67
CA TYR A 228 20.84 15.00 2.81
C TYR A 228 21.62 13.93 3.58
N VAL A 229 20.93 12.85 3.98
CA VAL A 229 21.52 11.71 4.66
C VAL A 229 21.79 10.61 3.65
N ALA A 230 23.05 10.33 3.36
CA ALA A 230 23.43 9.21 2.52
C ALA A 230 23.66 7.95 3.39
N MET A 231 22.69 7.03 3.41
CA MET A 231 22.89 5.67 3.94
C MET A 231 23.58 4.81 2.88
N LEU A 232 24.91 4.81 2.88
CA LEU A 232 25.66 3.77 2.18
C LEU A 232 25.67 2.52 3.06
N TYR A 233 24.79 1.56 2.75
CA TYR A 233 25.00 0.16 3.12
C TYR A 233 26.23 -0.37 2.38
N LYS A 234 27.42 0.05 2.80
CA LYS A 234 28.64 -0.70 2.55
C LYS A 234 28.76 -1.71 3.66
N MET A 235 28.42 -2.96 3.35
CA MET A 235 28.95 -4.11 4.06
C MET A 235 30.44 -3.87 4.31
N TYR A 236 30.89 -4.14 5.53
CA TYR A 236 32.29 -4.13 5.92
C TYR A 236 33.08 -5.14 5.07
N ASP A 237 33.47 -4.74 3.86
CA ASP A 237 34.67 -5.26 3.23
C ASP A 237 35.71 -4.14 3.28
N ASN A 238 36.73 -4.40 4.08
CA ASN A 238 37.92 -3.56 4.18
C ASN A 238 38.53 -3.45 2.77
N PRO A 239 38.49 -2.29 2.09
CA PRO A 239 38.91 -2.19 0.68
C PRO A 239 40.40 -2.53 0.47
N GLY A 240 41.21 -2.50 1.54
CA GLY A 240 42.59 -3.00 1.50
C GLY A 240 42.70 -4.49 1.22
N ASN A 241 41.74 -5.32 1.68
CA ASN A 241 41.85 -6.78 1.57
C ASN A 241 41.47 -7.29 0.17
N THR A 242 40.47 -6.67 -0.49
CA THR A 242 40.06 -7.05 -1.85
C THR A 242 41.15 -6.76 -2.88
N THR A 243 41.82 -5.62 -2.75
CA THR A 243 42.91 -5.22 -3.66
C THR A 243 44.12 -6.16 -3.58
N ASP A 244 44.39 -6.72 -2.40
CA ASP A 244 45.48 -7.69 -2.22
C ASP A 244 45.08 -9.09 -2.69
N GLN A 245 43.82 -9.51 -2.49
CA GLN A 245 43.27 -10.74 -3.06
C GLN A 245 43.31 -10.75 -4.60
N GLU A 246 43.03 -9.62 -5.24
CA GLU A 246 43.13 -9.46 -6.69
C GLU A 246 44.57 -9.64 -7.19
N LYS A 247 45.57 -9.08 -6.49
CA LYS A 247 46.98 -9.26 -6.84
C LYS A 247 47.41 -10.73 -6.74
N PHE A 248 47.02 -11.42 -5.66
CA PHE A 248 47.33 -12.84 -5.49
C PHE A 248 46.67 -13.70 -6.57
N LEU A 249 45.41 -13.38 -6.93
CA LEU A 249 44.71 -14.05 -8.02
C LEU A 249 45.42 -13.81 -9.36
N ASP A 250 45.76 -12.56 -9.69
CA ASP A 250 46.43 -12.21 -10.94
C ASP A 250 47.79 -12.91 -11.09
N GLN A 251 48.54 -13.03 -9.99
CA GLN A 251 49.79 -13.78 -9.97
C GLN A 251 49.56 -15.26 -10.30
N SER A 252 48.56 -15.88 -9.66
CA SER A 252 48.21 -17.29 -9.87
C SER A 252 47.73 -17.54 -11.32
N ILE A 253 46.85 -16.67 -11.84
CA ILE A 253 46.34 -16.76 -13.22
C ILE A 253 47.45 -16.60 -14.25
N ARG A 254 48.45 -15.74 -14.02
CA ARG A 254 49.61 -15.61 -14.93
C ARG A 254 50.39 -16.91 -15.05
N VAL A 255 50.61 -17.60 -13.93
CA VAL A 255 51.26 -18.91 -13.93
C VAL A 255 50.41 -19.93 -14.68
N VAL A 256 49.10 -20.00 -14.39
CA VAL A 256 48.16 -20.90 -15.09
C VAL A 256 48.18 -20.68 -16.60
N LYS A 257 48.16 -19.43 -17.07
CA LYS A 257 48.22 -19.10 -18.51
C LYS A 257 49.55 -19.47 -19.16
N THR A 258 50.66 -19.29 -18.43
CA THR A 258 52.00 -19.61 -18.95
C THR A 258 52.16 -21.13 -19.09
N GLU A 259 51.80 -21.88 -18.05
CA GLU A 259 51.93 -23.33 -18.04
C GLU A 259 50.92 -24.03 -18.96
N SER A 260 49.67 -23.54 -19.04
CA SER A 260 48.68 -24.08 -19.97
C SER A 260 49.06 -23.86 -21.44
N PHE A 261 49.72 -22.74 -21.76
CA PHE A 261 50.22 -22.49 -23.11
C PHE A 261 51.31 -23.49 -23.52
N GLU A 262 52.29 -23.75 -22.64
CA GLU A 262 53.32 -24.76 -22.90
C GLU A 262 52.75 -26.18 -22.88
N MET A 263 51.75 -26.46 -22.04
CA MET A 263 51.00 -27.72 -22.06
C MET A 263 50.37 -27.97 -23.44
N LYS A 264 49.59 -27.03 -23.99
CA LYS A 264 48.97 -27.13 -25.32
C LYS A 264 50.03 -27.34 -26.41
N ARG A 265 51.11 -26.57 -26.37
CA ARG A 265 52.23 -26.69 -27.31
C ARG A 265 52.92 -28.06 -27.25
N CYS A 266 53.00 -28.68 -26.08
CA CYS A 266 53.52 -30.04 -25.92
C CYS A 266 52.54 -31.10 -26.47
N LEU A 267 51.23 -30.89 -26.30
CA LEU A 267 50.19 -31.75 -26.87
C LEU A 267 50.22 -31.70 -28.41
N ASP A 268 50.35 -30.52 -29.01
CA ASP A 268 50.47 -30.37 -30.49
C ASP A 268 51.69 -31.12 -31.06
N LYS A 269 52.73 -31.31 -30.25
CA LYS A 269 53.95 -32.04 -30.61
C LYS A 269 53.90 -33.54 -30.28
N GLY A 270 52.78 -34.04 -29.76
CA GLY A 270 52.62 -35.44 -29.35
C GLY A 270 53.46 -35.84 -28.12
N LYS A 271 53.86 -34.87 -27.28
CA LYS A 271 54.65 -35.10 -26.06
C LYS A 271 53.77 -35.08 -24.81
N THR A 272 52.97 -36.13 -24.63
CA THR A 272 52.01 -36.27 -23.52
C THR A 272 52.62 -36.13 -22.13
N MET A 273 53.74 -36.81 -21.86
CA MET A 273 54.38 -36.78 -20.54
C MET A 273 54.92 -35.40 -20.17
N ASP A 274 55.40 -34.63 -21.14
CA ASP A 274 55.85 -33.26 -20.89
C ASP A 274 54.66 -32.31 -20.73
N ALA A 275 53.58 -32.51 -21.48
CA ALA A 275 52.32 -31.80 -21.26
C ALA A 275 51.75 -32.04 -19.85
N LEU A 276 51.78 -33.28 -19.35
CA LEU A 276 51.35 -33.63 -18.00
C LEU A 276 52.21 -32.97 -16.90
N LYS A 277 53.52 -32.76 -17.14
CA LYS A 277 54.38 -32.01 -16.21
C LYS A 277 53.95 -30.54 -16.11
N HIS A 278 53.68 -29.90 -17.24
CA HIS A 278 53.17 -28.52 -17.27
C HIS A 278 51.76 -28.42 -16.65
N ALA A 279 50.89 -29.40 -16.90
CA ALA A 279 49.58 -29.49 -16.24
C ALA A 279 49.72 -29.63 -14.71
N LEU A 280 50.70 -30.41 -14.24
CA LEU A 280 50.99 -30.58 -12.81
C LEU A 280 51.54 -29.29 -12.18
N GLN A 281 52.38 -28.54 -12.91
CA GLN A 281 52.87 -27.22 -12.50
C GLN A 281 51.73 -26.21 -12.42
N MET A 282 50.85 -26.15 -13.42
CA MET A 282 49.63 -25.34 -13.41
C MET A 282 48.75 -25.67 -12.19
N LEU A 283 48.50 -26.96 -11.92
CA LEU A 283 47.65 -27.40 -10.81
C LEU A 283 48.25 -27.17 -9.42
N ASN A 284 49.55 -26.86 -9.32
CA ASN A 284 50.13 -26.50 -8.02
C ASN A 284 49.55 -25.18 -7.48
N GLU A 285 49.10 -24.26 -8.35
CA GLU A 285 48.45 -23.00 -7.94
C GLU A 285 47.14 -23.26 -7.17
N MET A 286 46.43 -24.36 -7.48
CA MET A 286 45.21 -24.77 -6.78
C MET A 286 45.45 -25.18 -5.31
N ARG A 287 46.71 -25.27 -4.88
CA ARG A 287 47.09 -25.54 -3.49
C ARG A 287 47.13 -24.30 -2.62
N THR A 288 46.89 -23.11 -3.15
CA THR A 288 46.87 -21.87 -2.35
C THR A 288 45.83 -21.94 -1.22
N ALA A 289 46.14 -21.30 -0.10
CA ALA A 289 45.22 -21.08 1.03
C ALA A 289 44.89 -19.59 1.23
N GLU A 290 45.48 -18.72 0.40
CA GLU A 290 45.45 -17.27 0.59
C GLU A 290 44.22 -16.64 -0.06
N LEU A 291 43.62 -17.31 -1.05
CA LEU A 291 42.44 -16.82 -1.76
C LEU A 291 41.15 -17.09 -1.00
N SER A 292 40.26 -16.10 -0.97
CA SER A 292 38.87 -16.29 -0.53
C SER A 292 38.11 -17.20 -1.51
N PRO A 293 36.97 -17.80 -1.08
CA PRO A 293 36.21 -18.72 -1.92
C PRO A 293 35.83 -18.19 -3.31
N LYS A 294 35.44 -16.91 -3.39
CA LYS A 294 35.11 -16.25 -4.65
C LYS A 294 36.28 -16.14 -5.61
N PHE A 295 37.46 -15.74 -5.13
CA PHE A 295 38.66 -15.66 -5.96
C PHE A 295 39.21 -17.05 -6.30
N TYR A 296 39.10 -18.01 -5.37
CA TYR A 296 39.44 -19.41 -5.62
C TYR A 296 38.53 -20.03 -6.70
N TYR A 297 37.22 -19.72 -6.70
CA TYR A 297 36.28 -20.13 -7.75
C TYR A 297 36.71 -19.63 -9.14
N ARG A 298 37.19 -18.38 -9.23
CA ARG A 298 37.69 -17.82 -10.49
C ARG A 298 38.94 -18.54 -10.99
N LEU A 299 39.93 -18.75 -10.11
CA LEU A 299 41.12 -19.55 -10.42
C LEU A 299 40.76 -20.98 -10.84
N TYR A 300 39.80 -21.58 -10.14
CA TYR A 300 39.25 -22.89 -10.44
C TYR A 300 38.69 -22.94 -11.86
N MET A 301 37.83 -21.99 -12.24
CA MET A 301 37.21 -21.97 -13.58
C MET A 301 38.24 -21.86 -14.71
N ASP A 302 39.23 -20.97 -14.57
CA ASP A 302 40.31 -20.85 -15.55
C ASP A 302 41.10 -22.17 -15.67
N THR A 303 41.44 -22.80 -14.54
CA THR A 303 42.18 -24.07 -14.52
C THR A 303 41.36 -25.22 -15.10
N MET A 304 40.05 -25.28 -14.83
CA MET A 304 39.18 -26.33 -15.34
C MET A 304 39.02 -26.26 -16.86
N HIS A 305 38.91 -25.05 -17.42
CA HIS A 305 38.85 -24.85 -18.87
C HIS A 305 40.11 -25.41 -19.57
N GLU A 306 41.27 -25.20 -18.96
CA GLU A 306 42.54 -25.72 -19.48
C GLU A 306 42.63 -27.25 -19.36
N LEU A 307 42.12 -27.84 -18.27
CA LEU A 307 42.03 -29.30 -18.14
C LEU A 307 41.05 -29.95 -19.12
N GLN A 308 39.95 -29.28 -19.49
CA GLN A 308 39.06 -29.78 -20.53
C GLN A 308 39.75 -29.83 -21.90
N CYS A 309 40.61 -28.86 -22.21
CA CYS A 309 41.44 -28.89 -23.43
C CYS A 309 42.38 -30.10 -23.42
N LEU A 310 42.99 -30.41 -22.27
CA LEU A 310 43.81 -31.60 -22.07
C LEU A 310 43.00 -32.89 -22.28
N GLU A 311 41.80 -32.99 -21.69
CA GLU A 311 40.90 -34.13 -21.84
C GLU A 311 40.57 -34.42 -23.31
N VAL A 312 40.13 -33.40 -24.05
CA VAL A 312 39.79 -33.53 -25.47
C VAL A 312 41.00 -33.96 -26.31
N SER A 313 42.17 -33.40 -26.02
CA SER A 313 43.41 -33.75 -26.74
C SER A 313 43.83 -35.20 -26.49
N LEU A 314 43.69 -35.69 -25.25
CA LEU A 314 44.00 -37.09 -24.91
C LEU A 314 43.03 -38.08 -25.57
N ILE A 315 41.75 -37.73 -25.71
CA ILE A 315 40.77 -38.55 -26.44
C ILE A 315 41.13 -38.61 -27.93
N GLN A 316 41.54 -37.49 -28.53
CA GLN A 316 42.00 -37.46 -29.93
C GLN A 316 43.28 -38.27 -30.15
N GLU A 317 44.23 -38.20 -29.21
CA GLU A 317 45.47 -38.96 -29.30
C GLU A 317 45.24 -40.46 -29.13
N TYR A 318 44.29 -40.86 -28.29
CA TYR A 318 43.86 -42.26 -28.19
C TYR A 318 43.35 -42.82 -29.53
N ALA A 319 42.59 -42.01 -30.29
CA ALA A 319 42.08 -42.41 -31.59
C ALA A 319 43.21 -42.63 -32.63
N GLN A 320 44.37 -42.00 -32.43
CA GLN A 320 45.55 -42.17 -33.29
C GLN A 320 46.45 -43.31 -32.82
N GLU A 321 46.75 -43.39 -31.51
CA GLU A 321 47.66 -44.36 -30.92
C GLU A 321 47.16 -44.89 -29.55
N PRO A 322 46.37 -45.99 -29.54
CA PRO A 322 45.75 -46.50 -28.30
C PRO A 322 46.76 -47.06 -27.29
N ALA A 323 47.93 -47.52 -27.74
CA ALA A 323 48.95 -48.12 -26.89
C ALA A 323 49.65 -47.10 -25.96
N LYS A 324 49.67 -45.81 -26.30
CA LYS A 324 50.31 -44.76 -25.51
C LYS A 324 49.56 -44.44 -24.21
N LEU A 325 48.25 -44.74 -24.16
CA LEU A 325 47.39 -44.31 -23.07
C LEU A 325 47.26 -45.33 -21.92
N GLY A 326 47.62 -46.61 -22.15
CA GLY A 326 47.30 -47.72 -21.25
C GLY A 326 47.83 -47.58 -19.81
N ASN A 327 49.00 -46.95 -19.61
CA ASN A 327 49.61 -46.80 -18.29
C ASN A 327 49.41 -45.41 -17.67
N LEU A 328 48.68 -44.49 -18.33
CA LEU A 328 48.59 -43.11 -17.87
C LEU A 328 47.85 -42.96 -16.54
N TYR A 329 46.85 -43.82 -16.27
CA TYR A 329 46.12 -43.83 -15.01
C TYR A 329 47.03 -44.14 -13.80
N GLU A 330 48.03 -45.00 -13.98
CA GLU A 330 49.05 -45.27 -12.95
C GLU A 330 50.13 -44.16 -12.93
N CYS A 331 50.58 -43.71 -14.10
CA CYS A 331 51.66 -42.73 -14.21
C CYS A 331 51.36 -41.40 -13.50
N VAL A 332 50.13 -40.90 -13.58
CA VAL A 332 49.77 -39.66 -12.89
C VAL A 332 49.71 -39.79 -11.37
N GLN A 333 49.61 -41.02 -10.84
CA GLN A 333 49.62 -41.25 -9.41
C GLN A 333 51.01 -41.06 -8.78
N TYR A 334 52.08 -41.12 -9.59
CA TYR A 334 53.45 -40.82 -9.14
C TYR A 334 53.67 -39.34 -8.80
N ALA A 335 52.71 -38.46 -9.10
CA ALA A 335 52.72 -37.08 -8.64
C ALA A 335 52.76 -37.00 -7.10
N SER A 336 53.76 -36.30 -6.55
CA SER A 336 53.98 -36.21 -5.11
C SER A 336 52.93 -35.37 -4.37
N ALA A 337 52.39 -34.32 -5.03
CA ALA A 337 51.38 -33.44 -4.46
C ALA A 337 49.96 -33.97 -4.73
N ILE A 338 49.18 -34.15 -3.67
CA ILE A 338 47.85 -34.78 -3.75
C ILE A 338 46.83 -34.01 -4.60
N ILE A 339 46.82 -32.67 -4.55
CA ILE A 339 45.84 -31.86 -5.30
C ILE A 339 46.07 -32.01 -6.81
N PRO A 340 47.25 -31.68 -7.38
CA PRO A 340 47.52 -31.94 -8.80
C PRO A 340 47.30 -33.39 -9.22
N ARG A 341 47.70 -34.34 -8.37
CA ARG A 341 47.51 -35.77 -8.61
C ARG A 341 46.04 -36.11 -8.84
N LEU A 342 45.15 -35.68 -7.96
CA LEU A 342 43.74 -36.06 -8.03
C LEU A 342 43.00 -35.36 -9.18
N TYR A 343 43.31 -34.09 -9.49
CA TYR A 343 42.72 -33.43 -10.65
C TYR A 343 43.11 -34.13 -11.97
N LEU A 344 44.39 -34.51 -12.13
CA LEU A 344 44.84 -35.29 -13.28
C LEU A 344 44.25 -36.70 -13.28
N LEU A 345 44.17 -37.35 -12.12
CA LEU A 345 43.57 -38.68 -11.98
C LEU A 345 42.08 -38.68 -12.37
N VAL A 346 41.31 -37.66 -11.98
CA VAL A 346 39.91 -37.49 -12.37
C VAL A 346 39.78 -37.24 -13.87
N THR A 347 40.62 -36.36 -14.44
CA THR A 347 40.62 -36.07 -15.88
C THR A 347 40.89 -37.33 -16.69
N ILE A 348 41.95 -38.07 -16.33
CA ILE A 348 42.36 -39.29 -17.02
C ILE A 348 41.39 -40.43 -16.75
N GLY A 349 40.83 -40.55 -15.54
CA GLY A 349 39.77 -41.49 -15.24
C GLY A 349 38.54 -41.29 -16.12
N GLY A 350 38.13 -40.03 -16.34
CA GLY A 350 37.08 -39.68 -17.30
C GLY A 350 37.42 -40.11 -18.73
N VAL A 351 38.66 -39.87 -19.18
CA VAL A 351 39.14 -40.33 -20.50
C VAL A 351 39.15 -41.86 -20.59
N PHE A 352 39.63 -42.56 -19.57
CA PHE A 352 39.69 -44.03 -19.52
C PHE A 352 38.30 -44.66 -19.63
N ILE A 353 37.30 -44.09 -18.97
CA ILE A 353 35.90 -44.53 -19.07
C ILE A 353 35.35 -44.27 -20.48
N LYS A 354 35.61 -43.09 -21.06
CA LYS A 354 35.17 -42.75 -22.43
C LYS A 354 35.80 -43.63 -23.50
N CYS A 355 37.08 -43.98 -23.33
CA CYS A 355 37.87 -44.80 -24.25
C CYS A 355 37.68 -46.33 -24.05
N GLY A 356 36.97 -46.76 -23.00
CA GLY A 356 36.70 -48.17 -22.71
C GLY A 356 37.92 -48.98 -22.23
N LEU A 357 38.90 -48.31 -21.61
CA LEU A 357 40.17 -48.90 -21.20
C LEU A 357 40.13 -49.61 -19.83
N GLY A 358 38.99 -49.60 -19.14
CA GLY A 358 38.79 -50.27 -17.85
C GLY A 358 37.31 -50.37 -17.45
N SER A 359 37.05 -50.97 -16.30
CA SER A 359 35.70 -51.04 -15.70
C SER A 359 35.27 -49.66 -15.22
N ARG A 360 34.15 -49.16 -15.76
CA ARG A 360 33.53 -47.90 -15.36
C ARG A 360 33.18 -47.92 -13.88
N LYS A 361 32.60 -49.01 -13.37
CA LYS A 361 32.20 -49.15 -11.97
C LYS A 361 33.41 -49.05 -11.04
N GLU A 362 34.48 -49.78 -11.34
CA GLU A 362 35.69 -49.78 -10.52
C GLU A 362 36.40 -48.42 -10.53
N ILE A 363 36.51 -47.78 -11.71
CA ILE A 363 37.15 -46.46 -11.82
C ILE A 363 36.33 -45.40 -11.07
N LEU A 364 35.00 -45.35 -11.23
CA LEU A 364 34.16 -44.39 -10.49
C LEU A 364 34.27 -44.59 -8.98
N LYS A 365 34.27 -45.84 -8.51
CA LYS A 365 34.44 -46.18 -7.10
C LYS A 365 35.83 -45.79 -6.59
N ASP A 366 36.89 -46.05 -7.36
CA ASP A 366 38.25 -45.66 -7.02
C ASP A 366 38.40 -44.14 -6.93
N LEU A 367 37.91 -43.39 -7.93
CA LEU A 367 37.99 -41.92 -7.96
C LEU A 367 37.31 -41.27 -6.76
N VAL A 368 36.11 -41.72 -6.38
CA VAL A 368 35.38 -41.12 -5.23
C VAL A 368 36.05 -41.46 -3.89
N GLU A 369 36.62 -42.66 -3.77
CA GLU A 369 37.38 -43.12 -2.59
C GLU A 369 38.72 -42.38 -2.47
N MET A 370 39.47 -42.23 -3.57
CA MET A 370 40.75 -41.50 -3.59
C MET A 370 40.57 -40.01 -3.29
N CYS A 371 39.43 -39.42 -3.66
CA CYS A 371 39.05 -38.06 -3.27
C CYS A 371 38.86 -37.89 -1.75
N ARG A 372 38.69 -38.96 -0.96
CA ARG A 372 38.70 -38.87 0.52
C ARG A 372 40.04 -38.41 1.08
N GLY A 373 41.13 -38.50 0.31
CA GLY A 373 42.44 -38.01 0.73
C GLY A 373 42.51 -36.49 0.96
N VAL A 374 41.57 -35.70 0.42
CA VAL A 374 41.55 -34.23 0.57
C VAL A 374 40.49 -33.80 1.57
N GLN A 375 40.92 -33.56 2.81
CA GLN A 375 40.06 -33.16 3.92
C GLN A 375 39.96 -31.63 4.12
N HIS A 376 40.71 -30.84 3.35
CA HIS A 376 40.61 -29.38 3.41
C HIS A 376 39.29 -28.92 2.79
N PRO A 377 38.41 -28.19 3.51
CA PRO A 377 37.07 -27.88 3.05
C PRO A 377 36.97 -27.25 1.67
N LEU A 378 37.62 -26.10 1.46
CA LEU A 378 37.55 -25.36 0.18
C LEU A 378 38.05 -26.21 -1.00
N ARG A 379 39.30 -26.69 -0.93
CA ARG A 379 39.93 -27.49 -1.99
C ARG A 379 39.20 -28.81 -2.26
N GLY A 380 38.71 -29.47 -1.20
CA GLY A 380 37.96 -30.72 -1.31
C GLY A 380 36.61 -30.51 -2.00
N LEU A 381 35.88 -29.44 -1.67
CA LEU A 381 34.61 -29.09 -2.33
C LEU A 381 34.80 -28.86 -3.82
N PHE A 382 35.81 -28.08 -4.21
CA PHE A 382 36.10 -27.82 -5.62
C PHE A 382 36.58 -29.06 -6.39
N LEU A 383 37.42 -29.89 -5.77
CA LEU A 383 37.86 -31.16 -6.37
C LEU A 383 36.68 -32.12 -6.58
N ARG A 384 35.79 -32.25 -5.59
CA ARG A 384 34.61 -33.11 -5.68
C ARG A 384 33.57 -32.56 -6.65
N ASN A 385 33.43 -31.24 -6.73
CA ASN A 385 32.62 -30.62 -7.78
C ASN A 385 33.21 -30.89 -9.17
N TYR A 386 34.53 -30.84 -9.32
CA TYR A 386 35.18 -31.20 -10.57
C TYR A 386 34.98 -32.68 -10.94
N LEU A 387 35.11 -33.59 -9.97
CA LEU A 387 34.76 -35.00 -10.15
C LEU A 387 33.35 -35.16 -10.71
N MET A 388 32.36 -34.46 -10.13
CA MET A 388 30.98 -34.51 -10.58
C MET A 388 30.79 -33.93 -12.00
N GLN A 389 31.54 -32.88 -12.35
CA GLN A 389 31.51 -32.30 -13.70
C GLN A 389 32.12 -33.22 -14.76
N CYS A 390 33.29 -33.82 -14.50
CA CYS A 390 33.94 -34.75 -15.41
C CYS A 390 33.14 -36.04 -15.59
N THR A 391 32.53 -36.53 -14.52
CA THR A 391 31.78 -37.79 -14.55
C THR A 391 30.38 -37.65 -15.14
N ARG A 392 29.84 -36.43 -15.28
CA ARG A 392 28.47 -36.16 -15.78
C ARG A 392 28.07 -36.98 -17.03
N SER A 393 28.93 -37.03 -18.03
CA SER A 393 28.64 -37.70 -19.31
C SER A 393 28.89 -39.21 -19.32
N VAL A 394 29.44 -39.75 -18.23
CA VAL A 394 29.90 -41.14 -18.15
C VAL A 394 29.23 -41.94 -17.03
N LEU A 395 28.34 -41.32 -16.25
CA LEU A 395 27.56 -42.02 -15.24
C LEU A 395 26.63 -43.06 -15.89
N PRO A 396 26.55 -44.29 -15.34
CA PRO A 396 25.53 -45.25 -15.73
C PRO A 396 24.11 -44.72 -15.47
N ASP A 397 23.24 -44.77 -16.48
CA ASP A 397 21.82 -44.42 -16.36
C ASP A 397 20.98 -45.55 -16.96
N LEU A 398 20.52 -45.44 -18.20
CA LEU A 398 19.80 -46.53 -18.86
C LEU A 398 20.70 -47.74 -19.16
N PRO A 399 20.17 -48.97 -19.04
CA PRO A 399 20.89 -50.17 -19.47
C PRO A 399 21.13 -50.11 -20.99
N GLU A 400 22.39 -50.21 -21.42
CA GLU A 400 22.73 -50.25 -22.85
C GLU A 400 22.18 -51.55 -23.47
N THR A 401 21.05 -51.48 -24.19
CA THR A 401 20.49 -52.62 -24.94
C THR A 401 21.40 -53.08 -26.08
N GLU A 402 21.44 -54.39 -26.35
CA GLU A 402 22.28 -55.01 -27.40
C GLU A 402 22.14 -54.34 -28.79
N ASP A 403 20.95 -53.83 -29.13
CA ASP A 403 20.68 -53.12 -30.38
C ASP A 403 21.39 -51.75 -30.47
N MET A 404 21.54 -51.03 -29.35
CA MET A 404 22.27 -49.75 -29.31
C MET A 404 23.78 -49.96 -29.45
N LEU A 405 24.30 -51.06 -28.90
CA LEU A 405 25.70 -51.48 -29.02
C LEU A 405 26.04 -51.91 -30.44
N LEU A 406 25.13 -52.58 -31.15
CA LEU A 406 25.27 -52.92 -32.57
C LEU A 406 25.29 -51.68 -33.46
N ALA A 407 24.40 -50.71 -33.22
CA ALA A 407 24.37 -49.45 -33.96
C ALA A 407 25.66 -48.62 -33.77
N HIS A 408 26.14 -48.50 -32.52
CA HIS A 408 27.38 -47.77 -32.23
C HIS A 408 28.62 -48.44 -32.84
N ASN A 409 28.74 -49.77 -32.74
CA ASN A 409 29.87 -50.51 -33.29
C ASN A 409 29.95 -50.44 -34.83
N ASN A 410 28.80 -50.31 -35.51
CA ASN A 410 28.74 -50.16 -36.97
C ASN A 410 29.18 -48.76 -37.46
N THR A 411 29.18 -47.75 -36.59
CA THR A 411 29.65 -46.39 -36.90
C THR A 411 31.14 -46.16 -36.63
N LEU A 412 31.88 -47.12 -36.07
CA LEU A 412 33.33 -46.93 -35.84
C LEU A 412 34.14 -47.06 -37.15
N PRO A 413 35.22 -46.25 -37.30
CA PRO A 413 36.16 -46.41 -38.41
C PRO A 413 36.80 -47.80 -38.39
N LYS A 414 36.97 -48.39 -39.58
CA LYS A 414 37.53 -49.74 -39.76
C LYS A 414 38.91 -49.86 -39.10
N GLY A 415 39.00 -50.62 -38.00
CA GLY A 415 40.23 -50.87 -37.25
C GLY A 415 40.14 -50.56 -35.76
N ALA A 416 39.07 -49.91 -35.29
CA ALA A 416 38.86 -49.67 -33.86
C ALA A 416 38.34 -50.93 -33.13
N PRO A 417 38.77 -51.17 -31.88
CA PRO A 417 38.26 -52.29 -31.08
C PRO A 417 36.75 -52.15 -30.85
N ALA A 418 36.00 -53.26 -31.01
CA ALA A 418 34.56 -53.29 -30.75
C ALA A 418 34.28 -52.88 -29.28
N LEU A 419 33.37 -51.93 -29.08
CA LEU A 419 32.96 -51.51 -27.74
C LEU A 419 32.27 -52.69 -27.04
N LYS A 420 32.80 -53.06 -25.88
CA LYS A 420 32.16 -53.97 -24.93
C LYS A 420 30.95 -53.26 -24.30
N PRO A 421 29.91 -54.00 -23.85
CA PRO A 421 28.85 -53.43 -23.02
C PRO A 421 29.50 -52.73 -21.83
N ARG A 422 29.18 -51.46 -21.63
CA ARG A 422 29.73 -50.72 -20.51
C ARG A 422 29.12 -51.24 -19.21
N ASP A 423 29.95 -51.37 -18.20
CA ASP A 423 29.62 -51.91 -16.89
C ASP A 423 29.05 -50.82 -15.96
N GLY A 424 28.15 -51.21 -15.05
CA GLY A 424 27.54 -50.34 -14.04
C GLY A 424 26.04 -50.12 -14.24
N THR A 425 25.32 -50.00 -13.14
CA THR A 425 23.86 -49.80 -13.07
C THR A 425 23.52 -48.41 -12.51
N VAL A 426 22.26 -47.99 -12.61
CA VAL A 426 21.76 -46.76 -11.97
C VAL A 426 22.04 -46.77 -10.47
N GLU A 427 21.92 -47.92 -9.80
CA GLU A 427 22.22 -48.07 -8.37
C GLU A 427 23.68 -47.70 -8.06
N ASP A 428 24.63 -48.10 -8.91
CA ASP A 428 26.05 -47.72 -8.76
C ASP A 428 26.25 -46.21 -8.89
N THR A 429 25.46 -45.55 -9.76
CA THR A 429 25.48 -44.08 -9.91
C THR A 429 24.90 -43.40 -8.69
N ILE A 430 23.78 -43.90 -8.16
CA ILE A 430 23.15 -43.37 -6.95
C ILE A 430 24.15 -43.45 -5.79
N ASP A 431 24.76 -44.62 -5.56
CA ASP A 431 25.77 -44.82 -4.53
C ASP A 431 26.97 -43.87 -4.70
N PHE A 432 27.49 -43.74 -5.92
CA PHE A 432 28.60 -42.84 -6.23
C PHE A 432 28.27 -41.38 -5.89
N VAL A 433 27.11 -40.89 -6.33
CA VAL A 433 26.69 -39.50 -6.10
C VAL A 433 26.37 -39.26 -4.63
N LEU A 434 25.72 -40.20 -3.93
CA LEU A 434 25.42 -40.10 -2.50
C LEU A 434 26.68 -40.09 -1.63
N ILE A 435 27.69 -40.92 -1.94
CA ILE A 435 28.98 -40.87 -1.25
C ILE A 435 29.65 -39.52 -1.47
N ASN A 436 29.62 -38.99 -2.70
CA ASN A 436 30.19 -37.69 -2.99
C ASN A 436 29.44 -36.56 -2.26
N PHE A 437 28.11 -36.61 -2.25
CA PHE A 437 27.25 -35.67 -1.54
C PHE A 437 27.52 -35.67 -0.03
N ALA A 438 27.57 -36.85 0.61
CA ALA A 438 27.85 -36.98 2.03
C ALA A 438 29.20 -36.36 2.41
N GLU A 439 30.25 -36.62 1.62
CA GLU A 439 31.57 -36.04 1.86
C GLU A 439 31.62 -34.53 1.58
N MET A 440 30.93 -34.04 0.55
CA MET A 440 30.82 -32.59 0.29
C MET A 440 30.06 -31.88 1.40
N ASN A 441 28.97 -32.44 1.91
CA ASN A 441 28.23 -31.89 3.04
C ASN A 441 29.13 -31.82 4.30
N LYS A 442 29.86 -32.90 4.61
CA LYS A 442 30.83 -32.91 5.73
C LYS A 442 31.91 -31.84 5.58
N LEU A 443 32.48 -31.66 4.38
CA LEU A 443 33.47 -30.62 4.12
C LEU A 443 32.87 -29.22 4.30
N TRP A 444 31.66 -29.01 3.81
CA TRP A 444 30.96 -27.74 3.90
C TRP A 444 30.61 -27.37 5.35
N VAL A 445 30.13 -28.32 6.15
CA VAL A 445 29.90 -28.13 7.59
C VAL A 445 31.21 -27.88 8.32
N ARG A 446 32.29 -28.58 7.95
CA ARG A 446 33.63 -28.36 8.52
C ARG A 446 34.14 -26.93 8.31
N MET A 447 33.72 -26.25 7.24
CA MET A 447 34.06 -24.82 7.04
C MET A 447 33.60 -23.96 8.20
N GLN A 448 32.48 -24.29 8.87
CA GLN A 448 31.97 -23.52 10.00
C GLN A 448 32.97 -23.42 11.15
N HIS A 449 33.73 -24.49 11.37
CA HIS A 449 34.67 -24.65 12.47
C HIS A 449 36.13 -24.35 12.09
N GLN A 450 36.40 -23.96 10.84
CA GLN A 450 37.75 -23.63 10.40
C GLN A 450 38.11 -22.19 10.79
N GLY A 451 39.26 -21.99 11.45
CA GLY A 451 39.79 -20.66 11.77
C GLY A 451 39.22 -20.01 13.04
N PRO A 452 39.56 -18.74 13.32
CA PRO A 452 39.22 -18.06 14.57
C PRO A 452 37.71 -17.77 14.71
N SER A 453 37.18 -17.80 15.94
CA SER A 453 35.75 -17.55 16.19
C SER A 453 35.26 -16.16 15.76
N LYS A 454 36.16 -15.16 15.71
CA LYS A 454 35.83 -13.80 15.27
C LYS A 454 35.40 -13.71 13.80
N GLU A 455 35.77 -14.68 12.98
CA GLU A 455 35.47 -14.71 11.55
C GLU A 455 34.24 -15.55 11.23
N LYS A 456 33.44 -15.92 12.23
CA LYS A 456 32.24 -16.77 12.07
C LYS A 456 31.29 -16.22 11.00
N GLU A 457 30.91 -14.95 11.09
CA GLU A 457 29.98 -14.30 10.13
C GLU A 457 30.54 -14.31 8.69
N LYS A 458 31.84 -14.05 8.53
CA LYS A 458 32.50 -14.12 7.22
C LYS A 458 32.42 -15.52 6.64
N ARG A 459 32.65 -16.55 7.48
CA ARG A 459 32.53 -17.95 7.05
C ARG A 459 31.12 -18.34 6.69
N GLU A 460 30.12 -17.86 7.42
CA GLU A 460 28.71 -18.12 7.08
C GLU A 460 28.35 -17.53 5.72
N LYS A 461 28.81 -16.30 5.42
CA LYS A 461 28.67 -15.69 4.09
C LYS A 461 29.38 -16.50 3.00
N ASP A 462 30.65 -16.85 3.23
CA ASP A 462 31.45 -17.68 2.32
C ASP A 462 30.81 -19.05 2.08
N ARG A 463 30.21 -19.66 3.11
CA ARG A 463 29.49 -20.94 3.02
C ARG A 463 28.22 -20.82 2.21
N LEU A 464 27.46 -19.74 2.34
CA LEU A 464 26.27 -19.47 1.55
C LEU A 464 26.61 -19.30 0.06
N GLU A 465 27.76 -18.73 -0.29
CA GLU A 465 28.22 -18.65 -1.69
C GLU A 465 28.54 -20.05 -2.26
N LEU A 466 29.13 -20.93 -1.46
CA LEU A 466 29.54 -22.27 -1.89
C LEU A 466 28.44 -23.34 -1.84
N ARG A 467 27.26 -23.04 -1.28
CA ARG A 467 26.17 -24.00 -1.09
C ARG A 467 25.77 -24.73 -2.39
N ILE A 468 25.81 -24.01 -3.51
CA ILE A 468 25.47 -24.51 -4.85
C ILE A 468 26.36 -25.70 -5.27
N LEU A 469 27.62 -25.74 -4.82
CA LEU A 469 28.51 -26.87 -5.13
C LEU A 469 27.99 -28.17 -4.53
N VAL A 470 27.44 -28.12 -3.31
CA VAL A 470 26.86 -29.29 -2.65
C VAL A 470 25.52 -29.66 -3.30
N GLY A 471 24.66 -28.66 -3.56
CA GLY A 471 23.36 -28.86 -4.19
C GLY A 471 23.44 -29.43 -5.62
N THR A 472 24.55 -29.19 -6.33
CA THR A 472 24.79 -29.77 -7.67
C THR A 472 24.72 -31.30 -7.66
N ASN A 473 25.09 -31.97 -6.57
CA ASN A 473 24.95 -33.44 -6.48
C ASN A 473 23.49 -33.88 -6.51
N LEU A 474 22.59 -33.16 -5.82
CA LEU A 474 21.16 -33.45 -5.82
C LEU A 474 20.55 -33.21 -7.22
N VAL A 475 20.99 -32.14 -7.90
CA VAL A 475 20.60 -31.87 -9.29
C VAL A 475 21.03 -33.01 -10.22
N ARG A 476 22.17 -33.67 -9.96
CA ARG A 476 22.58 -34.84 -10.75
C ARG A 476 21.69 -36.04 -10.51
N LEU A 477 21.28 -36.30 -9.27
CA LEU A 477 20.36 -37.39 -8.96
C LEU A 477 19.01 -37.21 -9.66
N ALA A 478 18.47 -35.99 -9.65
CA ALA A 478 17.19 -35.69 -10.32
C ALA A 478 17.27 -35.69 -11.86
N GLN A 479 18.47 -35.65 -12.44
CA GLN A 479 18.68 -35.73 -13.89
C GLN A 479 18.75 -37.17 -14.42
N LEU A 480 18.76 -38.17 -13.55
CA LEU A 480 18.79 -39.59 -13.95
C LEU A 480 17.42 -39.98 -14.50
N GLU A 481 17.35 -40.39 -15.76
CA GLU A 481 16.10 -40.76 -16.42
C GLU A 481 15.56 -42.10 -15.90
N ALA A 482 16.46 -43.00 -15.48
CA ALA A 482 16.09 -44.31 -14.96
C ALA A 482 15.78 -44.32 -13.45
N LEU A 483 15.74 -43.15 -12.80
CA LEU A 483 15.35 -43.03 -11.39
C LEU A 483 13.84 -43.23 -11.23
N THR A 484 13.44 -44.39 -10.71
CA THR A 484 12.04 -44.71 -10.41
C THR A 484 11.61 -44.22 -9.03
N GLU A 485 10.30 -44.05 -8.83
CA GLU A 485 9.69 -43.69 -7.53
C GLU A 485 10.10 -44.66 -6.41
N GLU A 486 10.11 -45.97 -6.69
CA GLU A 486 10.50 -47.00 -5.70
C GLU A 486 11.96 -46.84 -5.25
N MET A 487 12.87 -46.57 -6.18
CA MET A 487 14.29 -46.34 -5.87
C MET A 487 14.49 -45.04 -5.08
N TYR A 488 13.70 -44.01 -5.39
CA TYR A 488 13.76 -42.74 -4.67
C TYR A 488 13.32 -42.89 -3.20
N VAL A 489 12.18 -43.55 -2.97
CA VAL A 489 11.61 -43.81 -1.64
C VAL A 489 12.53 -44.72 -0.82
N ARG A 490 13.08 -45.77 -1.42
CA ARG A 490 13.86 -46.80 -0.71
C ARG A 490 15.29 -46.35 -0.39
N ASP A 491 15.98 -45.78 -1.37
CA ASP A 491 17.44 -45.63 -1.31
C ASP A 491 17.88 -44.16 -1.32
N VAL A 492 17.32 -43.32 -2.20
CA VAL A 492 17.83 -41.95 -2.43
C VAL A 492 17.43 -40.99 -1.31
N LEU A 493 16.13 -40.82 -1.06
CA LEU A 493 15.65 -39.84 -0.08
C LEU A 493 16.10 -40.19 1.35
N PRO A 494 15.97 -41.43 1.85
CA PRO A 494 16.43 -41.76 3.20
C PRO A 494 17.90 -41.44 3.42
N SER A 495 18.75 -41.73 2.43
CA SER A 495 20.19 -41.42 2.47
C SER A 495 20.46 -39.92 2.53
N ILE A 496 19.72 -39.12 1.75
CA ILE A 496 19.84 -37.65 1.79
C ILE A 496 19.38 -37.10 3.14
N LEU A 497 18.21 -37.53 3.62
CA LEU A 497 17.65 -37.09 4.90
C LEU A 497 18.54 -37.47 6.08
N GLU A 498 19.15 -38.65 6.07
CA GLU A 498 20.12 -39.07 7.09
C GLU A 498 21.30 -38.08 7.15
N GLN A 499 21.85 -37.66 6.00
CA GLN A 499 22.94 -36.69 5.97
C GLN A 499 22.51 -35.30 6.44
N ILE A 500 21.28 -34.88 6.15
CA ILE A 500 20.74 -33.58 6.56
C ILE A 500 20.47 -33.55 8.08
N VAL A 501 19.81 -34.57 8.62
CA VAL A 501 19.49 -34.62 10.06
C VAL A 501 20.77 -34.80 10.89
N SER A 502 21.71 -35.64 10.44
CA SER A 502 22.95 -35.91 11.17
C SER A 502 23.95 -34.77 11.20
N CYS A 503 23.89 -33.82 10.24
CA CYS A 503 24.89 -32.76 10.14
C CYS A 503 24.82 -31.70 11.25
N ARG A 504 23.64 -31.54 11.88
CA ARG A 504 23.37 -30.60 12.98
C ARG A 504 23.87 -29.16 12.73
N ASP A 505 23.85 -28.72 11.48
CA ASP A 505 24.23 -27.36 11.07
C ASP A 505 23.05 -26.68 10.38
N THR A 506 22.73 -25.47 10.84
CA THR A 506 21.51 -24.74 10.50
C THR A 506 21.48 -24.34 9.02
N ILE A 507 22.55 -23.71 8.54
CA ILE A 507 22.70 -23.29 7.13
C ILE A 507 22.60 -24.49 6.18
N SER A 508 23.22 -25.61 6.55
CA SER A 508 23.22 -26.81 5.71
C SER A 508 21.85 -27.47 5.67
N GLN A 509 21.19 -27.57 6.82
CA GLN A 509 19.85 -28.14 6.92
C GLN A 509 18.83 -27.33 6.12
N GLU A 510 18.83 -26.01 6.29
CA GLU A 510 17.91 -25.11 5.58
C GLU A 510 18.07 -25.22 4.07
N TYR A 511 19.30 -25.04 3.56
CA TYR A 511 19.55 -25.07 2.12
C TYR A 511 19.30 -26.44 1.50
N LEU A 512 19.72 -27.53 2.15
CA LEU A 512 19.59 -28.87 1.56
C LEU A 512 18.13 -29.34 1.53
N MET A 513 17.34 -29.03 2.55
CA MET A 513 15.91 -29.32 2.55
C MET A 513 15.18 -28.52 1.45
N GLU A 514 15.49 -27.24 1.31
CA GLU A 514 14.96 -26.41 0.21
C GLU A 514 15.38 -26.95 -1.16
N CYS A 515 16.64 -27.38 -1.30
CA CYS A 515 17.15 -27.94 -2.54
C CYS A 515 16.46 -29.27 -2.91
N VAL A 516 16.15 -30.14 -1.93
CA VAL A 516 15.33 -31.34 -2.17
C VAL A 516 13.96 -30.94 -2.70
N ILE A 517 13.28 -29.97 -2.05
CA ILE A 517 11.98 -29.46 -2.51
C ILE A 517 12.07 -28.91 -3.93
N GLN A 518 13.13 -28.19 -4.30
CA GLN A 518 13.26 -27.52 -5.60
C GLN A 518 13.66 -28.46 -6.75
N VAL A 519 14.51 -29.46 -6.47
CA VAL A 519 15.22 -30.22 -7.52
C VAL A 519 14.45 -31.46 -7.98
N PHE A 520 13.80 -32.17 -7.07
CA PHE A 520 13.04 -33.38 -7.40
C PHE A 520 11.63 -33.06 -7.92
N ALA A 521 11.03 -33.95 -8.71
CA ALA A 521 9.69 -33.79 -9.28
C ALA A 521 8.57 -33.92 -8.23
N ASP A 522 7.37 -33.43 -8.54
CA ASP A 522 6.23 -33.41 -7.60
C ASP A 522 5.75 -34.81 -7.22
N ASP A 523 5.78 -35.76 -8.16
CA ASP A 523 5.38 -37.15 -7.92
C ASP A 523 6.21 -37.81 -6.80
N PHE A 524 7.51 -37.49 -6.75
CA PHE A 524 8.40 -37.96 -5.68
C PHE A 524 8.04 -37.35 -4.33
N HIS A 525 7.69 -36.06 -4.29
CA HIS A 525 7.29 -35.38 -3.05
C HIS A 525 5.97 -35.93 -2.50
N LEU A 526 5.01 -36.27 -3.38
CA LEU A 526 3.75 -36.90 -2.98
C LEU A 526 3.99 -38.29 -2.37
N ALA A 527 4.88 -39.09 -2.95
CA ALA A 527 5.21 -40.41 -2.45
C ALA A 527 5.90 -40.39 -1.08
N THR A 528 6.70 -39.36 -0.80
CA THR A 528 7.56 -39.28 0.39
C THR A 528 7.21 -38.17 1.39
N LEU A 529 5.97 -37.67 1.35
CA LEU A 529 5.58 -36.49 2.13
C LEU A 529 5.76 -36.70 3.64
N ASN A 530 5.40 -37.89 4.14
CA ASN A 530 5.50 -38.22 5.55
C ASN A 530 6.96 -38.31 6.01
N GLU A 531 7.82 -38.97 5.24
CA GLU A 531 9.24 -39.10 5.52
C GLU A 531 9.92 -37.73 5.56
N PHE A 532 9.60 -36.85 4.60
CA PHE A 532 10.14 -35.50 4.53
C PHE A 532 9.67 -34.63 5.70
N LEU A 533 8.38 -34.62 6.03
CA LEU A 533 7.83 -33.83 7.14
C LEU A 533 8.32 -34.33 8.51
N ASN A 534 8.47 -35.65 8.68
CA ASN A 534 9.08 -36.22 9.88
C ASN A 534 10.55 -35.77 10.03
N ALA A 535 11.30 -35.66 8.92
CA ALA A 535 12.65 -35.12 8.95
C ALA A 535 12.68 -33.63 9.30
N CYS A 536 11.71 -32.82 8.84
CA CYS A 536 11.55 -31.42 9.26
C CYS A 536 11.42 -31.29 10.79
N GLY A 537 10.71 -32.22 11.44
CA GLY A 537 10.59 -32.26 12.90
C GLY A 537 11.89 -32.52 13.65
N GLN A 538 12.90 -33.11 12.99
CA GLN A 538 14.20 -33.46 13.59
C GLN A 538 15.29 -32.41 13.33
N LEU A 539 14.99 -31.34 12.59
CA LEU A 539 15.94 -30.26 12.28
C LEU A 539 16.26 -29.42 13.52
N GLN A 540 17.40 -28.73 13.49
CA GLN A 540 17.80 -27.78 14.53
C GLN A 540 16.77 -26.65 14.70
N GLN A 541 16.56 -26.18 15.94
CA GLN A 541 15.52 -25.19 16.26
C GLN A 541 15.68 -23.87 15.50
N GLU A 542 16.93 -23.44 15.26
CA GLU A 542 17.26 -22.23 14.51
C GLU A 542 16.94 -22.31 13.00
N VAL A 543 16.65 -23.50 12.47
CA VAL A 543 16.27 -23.66 11.05
C VAL A 543 14.89 -23.08 10.82
N ASN A 544 14.79 -22.23 9.81
CA ASN A 544 13.54 -21.60 9.39
C ASN A 544 12.63 -22.58 8.64
N ILE A 545 11.89 -23.40 9.38
CA ILE A 545 10.94 -24.38 8.83
C ILE A 545 9.81 -23.71 8.05
N LYS A 546 9.43 -22.47 8.41
CA LYS A 546 8.36 -21.74 7.72
C LYS A 546 8.61 -21.68 6.21
N ILE A 547 9.82 -21.28 5.81
CA ILE A 547 10.17 -21.13 4.39
C ILE A 547 10.06 -22.48 3.66
N LEU A 548 10.50 -23.57 4.29
CA LEU A 548 10.46 -24.91 3.72
C LEU A 548 9.03 -25.41 3.50
N LEU A 549 8.16 -25.24 4.50
CA LEU A 549 6.77 -25.70 4.41
C LEU A 549 5.97 -24.88 3.42
N ILE A 550 6.13 -23.54 3.42
CA ILE A 550 5.49 -22.68 2.43
C ILE A 550 5.93 -23.09 1.01
N ALA A 551 7.23 -23.27 0.78
CA ALA A 551 7.75 -23.67 -0.53
C ALA A 551 7.17 -25.03 -1.00
N LEU A 552 7.04 -26.00 -0.09
CA LEU A 552 6.47 -27.31 -0.42
C LEU A 552 4.97 -27.22 -0.69
N VAL A 553 4.21 -26.50 0.14
CA VAL A 553 2.77 -26.33 -0.01
C VAL A 553 2.44 -25.56 -1.28
N ASP A 554 3.12 -24.45 -1.57
CA ASP A 554 2.90 -23.66 -2.79
C ASP A 554 3.20 -24.48 -4.05
N ARG A 555 4.28 -25.27 -4.01
CA ARG A 555 4.65 -26.14 -5.12
C ARG A 555 3.60 -27.21 -5.39
N LEU A 556 3.11 -27.87 -4.35
CA LEU A 556 2.05 -28.88 -4.49
C LEU A 556 0.71 -28.27 -4.88
N ALA A 557 0.38 -27.09 -4.36
CA ALA A 557 -0.83 -26.35 -4.74
C ALA A 557 -0.81 -25.91 -6.22
N LEU A 558 0.36 -25.58 -6.78
CA LEU A 558 0.49 -25.32 -8.21
C LEU A 558 0.31 -26.59 -9.04
N TYR A 559 0.83 -27.73 -8.58
CA TYR A 559 0.69 -29.02 -9.26
C TYR A 559 -0.78 -29.51 -9.30
N THR A 560 -1.52 -29.37 -8.21
CA THR A 560 -2.95 -29.74 -8.17
C THR A 560 -3.79 -28.90 -9.11
N ASN A 561 -3.49 -27.60 -9.21
CA ASN A 561 -4.19 -26.67 -10.10
C ASN A 561 -3.83 -26.86 -11.59
N SER A 562 -2.59 -27.21 -11.91
CA SER A 562 -2.15 -27.43 -13.30
C SER A 562 -2.61 -28.77 -13.89
N SER A 563 -2.86 -29.77 -13.04
CA SER A 563 -3.33 -31.10 -13.43
C SER A 563 -4.79 -31.13 -13.94
N ILE A 564 -5.47 -29.97 -14.00
CA ILE A 564 -6.86 -29.86 -14.48
C ILE A 564 -6.97 -30.02 -16.02
N GLU A 565 -5.86 -30.00 -16.78
CA GLU A 565 -5.85 -30.37 -18.21
C GLU A 565 -5.66 -31.88 -18.45
N GLY A 566 -6.68 -32.68 -18.14
CA GLY A 566 -6.90 -33.97 -18.80
C GLY A 566 -6.30 -35.24 -18.17
N GLN A 567 -5.66 -35.16 -17.01
CA GLN A 567 -5.43 -36.35 -16.15
C GLN A 567 -6.08 -36.11 -14.79
N PRO A 568 -6.80 -37.08 -14.21
CA PRO A 568 -7.28 -36.92 -12.85
C PRO A 568 -6.05 -36.76 -11.93
N ALA A 569 -5.87 -35.56 -11.37
CA ALA A 569 -4.99 -35.36 -10.23
C ALA A 569 -5.21 -36.53 -9.25
N PRO A 570 -4.16 -37.16 -8.69
CA PRO A 570 -4.30 -38.36 -7.87
C PRO A 570 -5.36 -38.12 -6.79
N THR A 571 -6.57 -38.62 -7.02
CA THR A 571 -7.79 -38.19 -6.30
C THR A 571 -7.89 -38.84 -4.92
N LYS A 572 -6.75 -39.14 -4.27
CA LYS A 572 -6.67 -40.04 -3.11
C LYS A 572 -5.53 -39.76 -2.13
N MET A 573 -4.94 -38.56 -2.13
CA MET A 573 -4.12 -38.18 -1.00
C MET A 573 -4.79 -37.02 -0.27
N GLN A 574 -5.20 -37.26 0.98
CA GLN A 574 -5.72 -36.23 1.87
C GLN A 574 -4.55 -35.32 2.27
N LEU A 575 -4.01 -34.56 1.31
CA LEU A 575 -2.83 -33.71 1.50
C LEU A 575 -3.03 -32.76 2.66
N PHE A 576 -4.23 -32.16 2.74
CA PHE A 576 -4.60 -31.30 3.84
C PHE A 576 -4.49 -31.99 5.21
N GLU A 577 -4.98 -33.23 5.34
CA GLU A 577 -4.96 -33.96 6.61
C GLU A 577 -3.52 -34.28 7.04
N ILE A 578 -2.68 -34.72 6.09
CA ILE A 578 -1.26 -34.99 6.34
C ILE A 578 -0.54 -33.71 6.78
N PHE A 579 -0.70 -32.61 6.03
CA PHE A 579 -0.07 -31.33 6.37
C PHE A 579 -0.59 -30.77 7.69
N SER A 580 -1.88 -30.90 7.99
CA SER A 580 -2.49 -30.43 9.23
C SER A 580 -2.00 -31.21 10.45
N GLU A 581 -1.90 -32.54 10.36
CA GLU A 581 -1.38 -33.38 11.44
C GLU A 581 0.09 -33.08 11.69
N GLN A 582 0.89 -32.96 10.63
CA GLN A 582 2.32 -32.67 10.73
C GLN A 582 2.60 -31.25 11.20
N ALA A 583 1.85 -30.25 10.74
CA ALA A 583 1.93 -28.87 11.26
C ALA A 583 1.66 -28.84 12.77
N THR A 584 0.63 -29.56 13.23
CA THR A 584 0.31 -29.68 14.66
C THR A 584 1.45 -30.34 15.43
N SER A 585 2.02 -31.43 14.90
CA SER A 585 3.18 -32.11 15.48
C SER A 585 4.41 -31.19 15.57
N LEU A 586 4.68 -30.42 14.52
CA LEU A 586 5.80 -29.47 14.44
C LEU A 586 5.69 -28.34 15.47
N ILE A 587 4.50 -27.76 15.63
CA ILE A 587 4.24 -26.72 16.63
C ILE A 587 4.45 -27.29 18.05
N LYS A 588 3.96 -28.51 18.32
CA LYS A 588 4.16 -29.17 19.63
C LYS A 588 5.63 -29.49 19.92
N ASN A 589 6.39 -29.91 18.91
CA ASN A 589 7.81 -30.25 19.07
C ASN A 589 8.71 -29.02 19.22
N ARG A 590 8.22 -27.80 18.91
CA ARG A 590 8.97 -26.55 18.96
C ARG A 590 8.25 -25.46 19.78
N PRO A 591 8.37 -25.48 21.12
CA PRO A 591 7.71 -24.50 21.97
C PRO A 591 8.20 -23.06 21.76
N ASP A 592 9.46 -22.87 21.36
CA ASP A 592 10.08 -21.55 21.16
C ASP A 592 9.77 -20.91 19.78
N MET A 593 8.86 -21.50 18.99
CA MET A 593 8.48 -20.94 17.69
C MET A 593 7.71 -19.61 17.86
N PRO A 594 8.12 -18.53 17.15
CA PRO A 594 7.47 -17.24 17.28
C PRO A 594 6.08 -17.27 16.63
N MET A 595 5.18 -16.40 17.09
CA MET A 595 3.78 -16.44 16.66
C MET A 595 3.56 -16.10 15.20
N ASP A 596 4.38 -15.21 14.62
CA ASP A 596 4.33 -14.87 13.21
C ASP A 596 4.64 -16.09 12.32
N ASP A 597 5.53 -16.98 12.75
CA ASP A 597 5.83 -18.22 12.00
C ASP A 597 4.69 -19.24 12.11
N ILE A 598 4.05 -19.35 13.27
CA ILE A 598 2.88 -20.22 13.46
C ILE A 598 1.72 -19.74 12.60
N VAL A 599 1.43 -18.43 12.61
CA VAL A 599 0.36 -17.86 11.78
C VAL A 599 0.68 -18.06 10.31
N ALA A 600 1.90 -17.80 9.86
CA ALA A 600 2.30 -18.01 8.46
C ALA A 600 2.18 -19.48 8.02
N LEU A 601 2.43 -20.44 8.91
CA LEU A 601 2.15 -21.85 8.63
C LEU A 601 0.65 -22.07 8.39
N HIS A 602 -0.21 -21.52 9.24
CA HIS A 602 -1.67 -21.59 9.04
C HIS A 602 -2.12 -20.83 7.77
N VAL A 603 -1.46 -19.74 7.37
CA VAL A 603 -1.69 -19.07 6.06
C VAL A 603 -1.50 -20.06 4.92
N SER A 604 -0.41 -20.83 4.93
CA SER A 604 -0.16 -21.84 3.88
C SER A 604 -1.19 -22.97 3.90
N LEU A 605 -1.63 -23.40 5.09
CA LEU A 605 -2.67 -24.44 5.23
C LEU A 605 -4.04 -23.96 4.76
N VAL A 606 -4.43 -22.72 5.08
CA VAL A 606 -5.67 -22.10 4.58
C VAL A 606 -5.60 -21.96 3.06
N SER A 607 -4.48 -21.46 2.52
CA SER A 607 -4.25 -21.37 1.08
C SER A 607 -4.41 -22.74 0.40
N LEU A 608 -3.82 -23.80 0.97
CA LEU A 608 -3.97 -25.16 0.47
C LEU A 608 -5.43 -25.64 0.54
N ALA A 609 -6.11 -25.43 1.66
CA ALA A 609 -7.49 -25.86 1.86
C ALA A 609 -8.44 -25.18 0.86
N VAL A 610 -8.34 -23.86 0.75
CA VAL A 610 -9.25 -23.06 -0.08
C VAL A 610 -8.96 -23.26 -1.58
N LYS A 611 -7.69 -23.29 -2.00
CA LYS A 611 -7.32 -23.44 -3.42
C LYS A 611 -7.50 -24.87 -3.94
N CYS A 612 -7.11 -25.88 -3.16
CA CYS A 612 -7.19 -27.27 -3.62
C CYS A 612 -8.55 -27.91 -3.35
N TYR A 613 -9.30 -27.43 -2.34
CA TYR A 613 -10.57 -28.01 -1.91
C TYR A 613 -11.66 -26.93 -1.68
N PRO A 614 -12.02 -26.13 -2.71
CA PRO A 614 -12.97 -25.01 -2.57
C PRO A 614 -14.38 -25.46 -2.15
N ASP A 615 -14.74 -26.72 -2.35
CA ASP A 615 -16.04 -27.29 -1.96
C ASP A 615 -16.09 -27.77 -0.49
N ARG A 616 -14.94 -27.88 0.20
CA ARG A 616 -14.84 -28.43 1.56
C ARG A 616 -14.47 -27.34 2.56
N LEU A 617 -15.49 -26.62 3.02
CA LEU A 617 -15.34 -25.57 4.05
C LEU A 617 -14.78 -26.10 5.38
N ASP A 618 -15.04 -27.38 5.70
CA ASP A 618 -14.55 -28.05 6.91
C ASP A 618 -13.03 -27.91 7.09
N TYR A 619 -12.27 -27.99 6.00
CA TYR A 619 -10.80 -27.95 6.07
C TYR A 619 -10.30 -26.57 6.45
N ALA A 620 -10.90 -25.50 5.88
CA ALA A 620 -10.59 -24.15 6.28
C ALA A 620 -10.95 -23.93 7.77
N ASP A 621 -12.15 -24.32 8.21
CA ASP A 621 -12.58 -24.15 9.61
C ASP A 621 -11.67 -24.90 10.60
N MET A 622 -11.21 -26.11 10.24
CA MET A 622 -10.25 -26.88 11.04
C MET A 622 -8.91 -26.15 11.22
N THR A 623 -8.42 -25.43 10.20
CA THR A 623 -7.19 -24.62 10.36
C THR A 623 -7.40 -23.42 11.28
N PHE A 624 -8.55 -22.76 11.19
CA PHE A 624 -8.90 -21.66 12.09
C PHE A 624 -9.03 -22.14 13.54
N LEU A 625 -9.64 -23.31 13.74
CA LEU A 625 -9.72 -23.97 15.05
C LEU A 625 -8.33 -24.25 15.63
N GLY A 626 -7.42 -24.81 14.82
CA GLY A 626 -6.04 -25.09 15.21
C GLY A 626 -5.30 -23.83 15.64
N LEU A 627 -5.42 -22.74 14.87
CA LEU A 627 -4.80 -21.46 15.22
C LEU A 627 -5.37 -20.89 16.51
N ARG A 628 -6.70 -20.92 16.67
CA ARG A 628 -7.36 -20.43 17.88
C ARG A 628 -6.89 -21.16 19.14
N GLN A 629 -6.78 -22.49 19.10
CA GLN A 629 -6.25 -23.27 20.21
C GLN A 629 -4.83 -22.82 20.58
N VAL A 630 -3.96 -22.56 19.60
CA VAL A 630 -2.60 -22.08 19.86
C VAL A 630 -2.58 -20.66 20.45
N ILE A 631 -3.48 -19.78 20.00
CA ILE A 631 -3.64 -18.42 20.56
C ILE A 631 -4.08 -18.49 22.02
N GLU A 632 -5.07 -19.34 22.32
CA GLU A 632 -5.58 -19.57 23.68
C GLU A 632 -4.50 -20.18 24.61
N GLU A 633 -3.75 -21.16 24.12
CA GLU A 633 -2.64 -21.79 24.86
C GLU A 633 -1.52 -20.80 25.22
N LYS A 634 -1.21 -19.86 24.33
CA LYS A 634 -0.20 -18.81 24.59
C LYS A 634 -0.74 -17.59 25.34
N GLY A 635 -2.05 -17.55 25.63
CA GLY A 635 -2.68 -16.51 26.44
C GLY A 635 -2.68 -15.11 25.80
N ILE A 636 -2.71 -15.02 24.47
CA ILE A 636 -2.75 -13.73 23.75
C ILE A 636 -4.19 -13.24 23.70
N THR A 637 -4.43 -12.03 24.22
CA THR A 637 -5.77 -11.44 24.31
C THR A 637 -6.10 -10.48 23.17
N ASP A 638 -5.12 -9.72 22.69
CA ASP A 638 -5.29 -8.73 21.61
C ASP A 638 -4.07 -8.74 20.68
N ILE A 639 -4.32 -8.75 19.37
CA ILE A 639 -3.31 -8.71 18.31
C ILE A 639 -3.41 -7.37 17.59
N GLU A 640 -2.33 -6.58 17.66
CA GLU A 640 -2.21 -5.31 16.93
C GLU A 640 -2.19 -5.52 15.41
N ALA A 641 -3.03 -4.78 14.67
CA ALA A 641 -3.19 -4.94 13.22
C ALA A 641 -1.88 -4.84 12.42
N PHE A 642 -1.05 -3.83 12.74
CA PHE A 642 0.14 -3.50 11.96
C PHE A 642 1.42 -4.17 12.47
N GLY A 643 1.33 -4.92 13.57
CA GLY A 643 2.42 -5.72 14.12
C GLY A 643 2.82 -6.88 13.20
N LYS A 644 3.92 -7.58 13.52
CA LYS A 644 4.38 -8.73 12.71
C LYS A 644 3.33 -9.84 12.63
N VAL A 645 2.71 -10.17 13.77
CA VAL A 645 1.66 -11.19 13.87
C VAL A 645 0.37 -10.72 13.17
N GLY A 646 -0.03 -9.45 13.39
CA GLY A 646 -1.23 -8.89 12.76
C GLY A 646 -1.18 -8.85 11.24
N ARG A 647 -0.02 -8.55 10.64
CA ARG A 647 0.15 -8.60 9.18
C ARG A 647 -0.02 -10.00 8.61
N GLU A 648 0.56 -11.02 9.26
CA GLU A 648 0.38 -12.41 8.81
C GLU A 648 -1.06 -12.90 9.04
N LEU A 649 -1.70 -12.47 10.14
CA LEU A 649 -3.10 -12.79 10.39
C LEU A 649 -4.04 -12.10 9.40
N THR A 650 -3.71 -10.88 8.97
CA THR A 650 -4.46 -10.16 7.92
C THR A 650 -4.40 -10.93 6.61
N LYS A 651 -3.21 -11.40 6.21
CA LYS A 651 -3.06 -12.26 5.03
C LYS A 651 -3.88 -13.55 5.16
N LEU A 652 -3.90 -14.15 6.34
CA LEU A 652 -4.65 -15.37 6.62
C LEU A 652 -6.15 -15.17 6.37
N LEU A 653 -6.72 -14.09 6.92
CA LEU A 653 -8.15 -13.79 6.79
C LEU A 653 -8.55 -13.32 5.38
N ASN A 654 -7.63 -12.70 4.63
CA ASN A 654 -7.91 -12.25 3.26
C ASN A 654 -8.00 -13.41 2.26
N ILE A 655 -7.28 -14.52 2.47
CA ILE A 655 -7.29 -15.65 1.52
C ILE A 655 -8.72 -16.19 1.25
N PRO A 656 -9.54 -16.51 2.27
CA PRO A 656 -10.93 -16.90 2.05
C PRO A 656 -11.78 -15.84 1.33
N ILE A 657 -11.54 -14.55 1.60
CA ILE A 657 -12.27 -13.44 0.98
C ILE A 657 -11.99 -13.43 -0.54
N ASP A 658 -10.71 -13.53 -0.92
CA ASP A 658 -10.27 -13.47 -2.31
C ASP A 658 -10.71 -14.68 -3.14
N GLU A 659 -10.61 -15.88 -2.57
CA GLU A 659 -10.81 -17.13 -3.31
C GLU A 659 -12.28 -17.57 -3.38
N TYR A 660 -13.07 -17.40 -2.31
CA TYR A 660 -14.49 -17.81 -2.34
C TYR A 660 -15.37 -16.87 -3.15
N LYS A 661 -14.98 -15.59 -3.31
CA LYS A 661 -15.71 -14.48 -3.97
C LYS A 661 -17.08 -14.13 -3.39
N ASN A 662 -17.77 -15.10 -2.79
CA ASN A 662 -19.02 -14.90 -2.08
C ASN A 662 -18.76 -14.88 -0.57
N VAL A 663 -18.80 -13.68 0.00
CA VAL A 663 -18.62 -13.42 1.44
C VAL A 663 -19.64 -14.17 2.31
N LEU A 664 -20.81 -14.54 1.78
CA LEU A 664 -21.79 -15.36 2.53
C LEU A 664 -21.21 -16.71 2.94
N ARG A 665 -20.31 -17.32 2.16
CA ARG A 665 -19.63 -18.57 2.55
C ARG A 665 -18.75 -18.40 3.79
N LEU A 666 -18.26 -17.20 4.07
CA LEU A 666 -17.48 -16.93 5.28
C LEU A 666 -18.32 -16.99 6.55
N SER A 667 -19.63 -16.69 6.44
CA SER A 667 -20.55 -16.82 7.57
C SER A 667 -20.76 -18.28 8.00
N GLU A 668 -20.53 -19.23 7.09
CA GLU A 668 -20.59 -20.66 7.38
C GLU A 668 -19.35 -21.16 8.16
N LEU A 669 -18.32 -20.31 8.33
CA LEU A 669 -17.08 -20.61 9.05
C LEU A 669 -17.13 -20.01 10.47
N PRO A 670 -17.60 -20.74 11.49
CA PRO A 670 -17.75 -20.22 12.84
C PRO A 670 -16.41 -19.88 13.50
N GLU A 671 -15.33 -20.62 13.21
CA GLU A 671 -14.02 -20.35 13.82
C GLU A 671 -13.34 -19.13 13.17
N TYR A 672 -13.67 -18.80 11.92
CA TYR A 672 -13.22 -17.56 11.27
C TYR A 672 -13.64 -16.32 12.06
N ILE A 673 -14.92 -16.25 12.47
CA ILE A 673 -15.47 -15.12 13.24
C ILE A 673 -14.77 -15.00 14.60
N LYS A 674 -14.48 -16.13 15.24
CA LYS A 674 -13.79 -16.17 16.54
C LYS A 674 -12.34 -15.73 16.40
N VAL A 675 -11.63 -16.16 15.36
CA VAL A 675 -10.24 -15.72 15.09
C VAL A 675 -10.20 -14.22 14.82
N MET A 676 -11.16 -13.68 14.06
CA MET A 676 -11.29 -12.23 13.82
C MET A 676 -11.46 -11.43 15.12
N SER A 677 -12.11 -12.00 16.15
CA SER A 677 -12.34 -11.30 17.43
C SER A 677 -11.06 -11.03 18.25
N TYR A 678 -9.95 -11.73 17.96
CA TYR A 678 -8.65 -11.47 18.60
C TYR A 678 -7.90 -10.27 18.01
N PHE A 679 -8.32 -9.75 16.84
CA PHE A 679 -7.77 -8.50 16.34
C PHE A 679 -8.17 -7.32 17.22
N ASP A 680 -7.29 -6.33 17.29
CA ASP A 680 -7.64 -4.99 17.77
C ASP A 680 -8.77 -4.36 16.93
N TYR A 681 -9.37 -3.29 17.45
CA TYR A 681 -10.45 -2.56 16.76
C TYR A 681 -10.05 -2.17 15.32
N ARG A 682 -8.81 -1.69 15.13
CA ARG A 682 -8.33 -1.26 13.81
C ARG A 682 -8.19 -2.42 12.84
N GLY A 683 -7.70 -3.58 13.28
CA GLY A 683 -7.59 -4.79 12.48
C GLY A 683 -8.96 -5.33 12.06
N GLN A 684 -9.92 -5.33 12.99
CA GLN A 684 -11.29 -5.72 12.69
C GLN A 684 -11.95 -4.78 11.67
N CYS A 685 -11.75 -3.46 11.77
CA CYS A 685 -12.26 -2.50 10.79
C CYS A 685 -11.61 -2.69 9.41
N ASN A 686 -10.31 -2.96 9.36
CA ASN A 686 -9.58 -3.17 8.11
C ASN A 686 -10.11 -4.41 7.37
N ILE A 687 -10.23 -5.54 8.07
CA ILE A 687 -10.77 -6.78 7.50
C ILE A 687 -12.24 -6.62 7.07
N ALA A 688 -13.07 -6.00 7.91
CA ALA A 688 -14.47 -5.74 7.57
C ALA A 688 -14.59 -4.81 6.34
N SER A 689 -13.74 -3.79 6.23
CA SER A 689 -13.74 -2.88 5.07
C SER A 689 -13.32 -3.62 3.80
N TYR A 690 -12.32 -4.49 3.91
CA TYR A 690 -11.89 -5.34 2.80
C TYR A 690 -13.00 -6.29 2.32
N MET A 691 -13.75 -6.91 3.25
CA MET A 691 -14.93 -7.70 2.91
C MET A 691 -15.99 -6.88 2.16
N VAL A 692 -16.34 -5.69 2.67
CA VAL A 692 -17.33 -4.82 2.03
C VAL A 692 -16.86 -4.40 0.63
N GLN A 693 -15.57 -4.11 0.47
CA GLN A 693 -15.00 -3.76 -0.82
C GLN A 693 -15.08 -4.92 -1.81
N ASN A 694 -14.74 -6.14 -1.39
CA ASN A 694 -14.90 -7.35 -2.21
C ASN A 694 -16.37 -7.60 -2.59
N MET A 695 -17.31 -7.44 -1.66
CA MET A 695 -18.75 -7.53 -1.94
C MET A 695 -19.22 -6.51 -2.98
N LEU A 696 -18.67 -5.30 -2.95
CA LEU A 696 -18.97 -4.24 -3.92
C LEU A 696 -18.35 -4.51 -5.30
N GLU A 697 -17.17 -5.15 -5.35
CA GLU A 697 -16.48 -5.51 -6.59
C GLU A 697 -17.16 -6.69 -7.30
N GLU A 698 -17.59 -7.71 -6.54
CA GLU A 698 -18.28 -8.91 -7.06
C GLU A 698 -19.82 -8.75 -7.14
N GLU A 699 -20.36 -7.61 -6.71
CA GLU A 699 -21.80 -7.29 -6.65
C GLU A 699 -22.64 -8.37 -5.92
N THR A 700 -22.21 -8.81 -4.74
CA THR A 700 -22.92 -9.84 -3.97
C THR A 700 -24.26 -9.32 -3.43
N ILE A 701 -25.36 -9.81 -3.99
CA ILE A 701 -26.72 -9.37 -3.61
C ILE A 701 -27.20 -10.07 -2.34
N LEU A 702 -27.71 -9.29 -1.38
CA LEU A 702 -28.32 -9.79 -0.14
C LEU A 702 -29.83 -9.90 -0.32
N ARG A 703 -30.35 -11.12 -0.45
CA ARG A 703 -31.77 -11.39 -0.78
C ARG A 703 -32.63 -11.70 0.43
N HIS A 704 -32.06 -12.37 1.43
CA HIS A 704 -32.79 -12.85 2.60
C HIS A 704 -32.33 -12.14 3.88
N GLN A 705 -33.18 -12.18 4.90
CA GLN A 705 -32.88 -11.58 6.20
C GLN A 705 -31.67 -12.25 6.85
N GLU A 706 -31.52 -13.57 6.68
CA GLU A 706 -30.38 -14.35 7.17
C GLU A 706 -29.06 -13.86 6.57
N ASP A 707 -29.04 -13.54 5.26
CA ASP A 707 -27.87 -13.00 4.56
C ASP A 707 -27.43 -11.66 5.15
N VAL A 708 -28.40 -10.77 5.42
CA VAL A 708 -28.14 -9.45 6.00
C VAL A 708 -27.60 -9.58 7.42
N ASP A 709 -28.22 -10.43 8.24
CA ASP A 709 -27.80 -10.65 9.63
C ASP A 709 -26.40 -11.29 9.70
N ALA A 710 -26.10 -12.24 8.81
CA ALA A 710 -24.80 -12.87 8.69
C ALA A 710 -23.70 -11.86 8.34
N VAL A 711 -23.91 -11.05 7.30
CA VAL A 711 -22.95 -10.00 6.90
C VAL A 711 -22.78 -8.97 8.00
N PHE A 712 -23.88 -8.51 8.62
CA PHE A 712 -23.82 -7.50 9.69
C PHE A 712 -23.11 -8.01 10.94
N SER A 713 -23.15 -9.31 11.21
CA SER A 713 -22.33 -9.93 12.27
C SER A 713 -20.83 -9.83 11.94
N LEU A 714 -20.44 -10.10 10.69
CA LEU A 714 -19.04 -10.02 10.23
C LEU A 714 -18.49 -8.59 10.25
N ILE A 715 -19.29 -7.61 9.84
CA ILE A 715 -18.88 -6.19 9.77
C ILE A 715 -19.28 -5.39 11.01
N SER A 716 -19.60 -6.05 12.12
CA SER A 716 -20.11 -5.41 13.33
C SER A 716 -19.19 -4.31 13.91
N SER A 717 -17.87 -4.41 13.68
CA SER A 717 -16.87 -3.38 14.00
C SER A 717 -17.10 -2.05 13.27
N LEU A 718 -17.65 -2.10 12.05
CA LEU A 718 -17.97 -0.91 11.25
C LEU A 718 -19.36 -0.35 11.58
N LEU A 719 -20.28 -1.17 12.09
CA LEU A 719 -21.68 -0.80 12.30
C LEU A 719 -21.96 -0.22 13.69
N ARG A 720 -21.33 -0.75 14.74
CA ARG A 720 -21.61 -0.40 16.15
C ARG A 720 -20.38 0.19 16.83
N ASP A 721 -20.61 1.08 17.81
CA ASP A 721 -19.54 1.52 18.71
C ASP A 721 -19.03 0.32 19.53
N GLN A 722 -17.72 0.08 19.48
CA GLN A 722 -17.09 -1.03 20.20
C GLN A 722 -16.47 -0.52 21.50
N GLU A 723 -16.49 -1.33 22.57
CA GLU A 723 -15.89 -0.94 23.85
C GLU A 723 -14.38 -0.66 23.76
N LYS A 724 -13.70 -1.29 22.78
CA LYS A 724 -12.26 -1.14 22.52
C LYS A 724 -11.93 0.00 21.53
N GLN A 725 -12.92 0.79 21.12
CA GLN A 725 -12.74 1.87 20.16
C GLN A 725 -12.05 3.09 20.80
N PRO A 726 -10.99 3.65 20.20
CA PRO A 726 -10.39 4.89 20.67
C PRO A 726 -11.35 6.09 20.49
N ASP A 727 -11.42 6.98 21.47
CA ASP A 727 -12.35 8.13 21.45
C ASP A 727 -12.19 9.01 20.19
N ASN A 728 -10.96 9.23 19.71
CA ASN A 728 -10.67 10.09 18.55
C ASN A 728 -10.78 9.37 17.19
N SER A 729 -11.21 8.11 17.16
CA SER A 729 -11.27 7.33 15.91
C SER A 729 -12.15 7.97 14.83
N HIS A 730 -13.19 8.68 15.23
CA HIS A 730 -14.18 9.32 14.35
C HIS A 730 -13.67 10.56 13.58
N GLU A 731 -12.50 11.08 13.92
CA GLU A 731 -11.86 12.23 13.27
C GLU A 731 -10.95 11.83 12.10
N THR A 732 -10.65 10.54 11.96
CA THR A 732 -9.77 10.04 10.90
C THR A 732 -10.49 10.04 9.54
N GLU A 733 -9.76 10.39 8.47
CA GLU A 733 -10.27 10.26 7.09
C GLU A 733 -10.65 8.80 6.79
N GLU A 734 -9.88 7.85 7.31
CA GLU A 734 -10.15 6.42 7.20
C GLU A 734 -11.54 6.04 7.72
N PHE A 735 -11.98 6.61 8.86
CA PHE A 735 -13.32 6.35 9.38
C PHE A 735 -14.41 6.86 8.41
N ALA A 736 -14.20 8.00 7.75
CA ALA A 736 -15.16 8.50 6.77
C ALA A 736 -15.25 7.56 5.55
N ASP A 737 -14.12 7.06 5.07
CA ASP A 737 -14.06 6.10 3.96
C ASP A 737 -14.74 4.77 4.30
N GLU A 738 -14.49 4.24 5.51
CA GLU A 738 -15.14 3.05 6.04
C GLU A 738 -16.67 3.19 6.08
N GLN A 739 -17.16 4.33 6.59
CA GLN A 739 -18.60 4.57 6.65
C GLN A 739 -19.22 4.81 5.27
N ASN A 740 -18.48 5.39 4.33
CA ASN A 740 -18.89 5.49 2.93
C ASN A 740 -18.99 4.11 2.25
N LEU A 741 -18.12 3.16 2.60
CA LEU A 741 -18.23 1.76 2.14
C LEU A 741 -19.51 1.11 2.66
N VAL A 742 -19.83 1.27 3.95
CA VAL A 742 -21.09 0.78 4.53
C VAL A 742 -22.30 1.44 3.86
N ALA A 743 -22.24 2.75 3.57
CA ALA A 743 -23.30 3.44 2.84
C ALA A 743 -23.53 2.84 1.45
N ARG A 744 -22.47 2.44 0.74
CA ARG A 744 -22.55 1.78 -0.57
C ARG A 744 -23.09 0.34 -0.47
N LEU A 745 -22.70 -0.41 0.55
CA LEU A 745 -23.18 -1.77 0.82
C LEU A 745 -24.71 -1.84 0.87
N LEU A 746 -25.37 -0.81 1.39
CA LEU A 746 -26.84 -0.78 1.49
C LEU A 746 -27.55 -0.89 0.14
N HIS A 747 -26.92 -0.48 -0.96
CA HIS A 747 -27.50 -0.63 -2.30
C HIS A 747 -27.43 -2.07 -2.86
N LEU A 748 -26.70 -2.97 -2.19
CA LEU A 748 -26.64 -4.40 -2.49
C LEU A 748 -27.77 -5.20 -1.81
N ILE A 749 -28.51 -4.59 -0.86
CA ILE A 749 -29.70 -5.19 -0.27
C ILE A 749 -30.84 -5.08 -1.28
N ARG A 750 -31.16 -6.20 -1.96
CA ARG A 750 -32.22 -6.27 -2.96
C ARG A 750 -32.98 -7.59 -2.80
N ALA A 751 -34.23 -7.48 -2.39
CA ALA A 751 -35.21 -8.55 -2.43
C ALA A 751 -35.92 -8.60 -3.79
N ASP A 752 -36.49 -9.77 -4.11
CA ASP A 752 -37.28 -9.98 -5.33
C ASP A 752 -38.68 -9.34 -5.22
N ASP A 753 -39.13 -9.04 -4.00
CA ASP A 753 -40.46 -8.54 -3.68
C ASP A 753 -40.40 -7.23 -2.87
N VAL A 754 -41.36 -6.34 -3.10
CA VAL A 754 -41.37 -4.97 -2.53
C VAL A 754 -41.62 -4.97 -1.02
N ASP A 755 -42.48 -5.87 -0.51
CA ASP A 755 -42.72 -6.00 0.93
C ASP A 755 -41.49 -6.58 1.63
N SER A 756 -40.87 -7.57 1.00
CA SER A 756 -39.64 -8.19 1.48
C SER A 756 -38.50 -7.16 1.51
N GLN A 757 -38.39 -6.31 0.50
CA GLN A 757 -37.42 -5.20 0.47
C GLN A 757 -37.64 -4.23 1.63
N PHE A 758 -38.88 -3.86 1.95
CA PHE A 758 -39.16 -2.99 3.09
C PHE A 758 -38.78 -3.65 4.43
N LEU A 759 -39.03 -4.95 4.58
CA LEU A 759 -38.65 -5.70 5.78
C LEU A 759 -37.13 -5.73 5.96
N LEU A 760 -36.36 -6.03 4.91
CA LEU A 760 -34.91 -6.01 4.94
C LEU A 760 -34.36 -4.62 5.30
N LEU A 761 -34.86 -3.57 4.65
CA LEU A 761 -34.44 -2.19 4.93
C LEU A 761 -34.78 -1.77 6.37
N ASN A 762 -35.94 -2.17 6.89
CA ASN A 762 -36.31 -1.86 8.26
C ASN A 762 -35.49 -2.65 9.29
N SER A 763 -35.08 -3.88 8.98
CA SER A 763 -34.14 -4.63 9.81
C SER A 763 -32.76 -3.97 9.80
N ALA A 764 -32.25 -3.62 8.61
CA ALA A 764 -30.98 -2.94 8.45
C ALA A 764 -30.95 -1.60 9.21
N ARG A 765 -32.05 -0.83 9.14
CA ARG A 765 -32.24 0.42 9.89
C ARG A 765 -32.15 0.23 11.40
N LYS A 766 -32.68 -0.86 11.96
CA LYS A 766 -32.62 -1.12 13.40
C LYS A 766 -31.18 -1.34 13.86
N VAL A 767 -30.42 -2.17 13.13
CA VAL A 767 -29.01 -2.45 13.45
C VAL A 767 -28.16 -1.20 13.29
N LEU A 768 -28.30 -0.48 12.18
CA LEU A 768 -27.56 0.76 11.93
C LEU A 768 -27.91 1.88 12.91
N GLY A 769 -29.14 1.89 13.44
CA GLY A 769 -29.58 2.83 14.47
C GLY A 769 -28.77 2.73 15.78
N GLU A 770 -28.08 1.62 16.03
CA GLU A 770 -27.23 1.40 17.19
C GLU A 770 -25.78 1.92 16.99
N GLY A 771 -25.46 2.46 15.80
CA GLY A 771 -24.10 2.86 15.41
C GLY A 771 -23.55 4.16 16.00
N GLY A 772 -24.31 4.82 16.87
CA GLY A 772 -23.91 6.04 17.58
C GLY A 772 -23.86 7.30 16.72
N ARG A 773 -23.56 8.45 17.34
CA ARG A 773 -23.65 9.78 16.73
C ARG A 773 -22.86 9.92 15.42
N HIS A 774 -21.64 9.38 15.38
CA HIS A 774 -20.70 9.65 14.29
C HIS A 774 -20.90 8.79 13.04
N ARG A 775 -21.51 7.60 13.14
CA ARG A 775 -21.77 6.71 11.99
C ARG A 775 -23.09 7.02 11.30
N LEU A 776 -24.13 7.34 12.08
CA LEU A 776 -25.48 7.58 11.58
C LEU A 776 -25.55 8.64 10.48
N ARG A 777 -24.67 9.65 10.53
CA ARG A 777 -24.58 10.71 9.49
C ARG A 777 -24.30 10.19 8.08
N TYR A 778 -23.66 9.03 7.96
CA TYR A 778 -23.30 8.42 6.68
C TYR A 778 -24.24 7.26 6.31
N THR A 779 -24.63 6.44 7.29
CA THR A 779 -25.31 5.15 7.04
C THR A 779 -26.82 5.24 6.93
N LEU A 780 -27.48 6.17 7.61
CA LEU A 780 -28.95 6.32 7.53
C LEU A 780 -29.47 7.04 6.27
N PRO A 781 -28.80 8.06 5.70
CA PRO A 781 -29.30 8.73 4.50
C PRO A 781 -29.55 7.80 3.30
N PRO A 782 -28.67 6.83 2.97
CA PRO A 782 -28.92 5.86 1.90
C PRO A 782 -30.22 5.06 2.10
N ILE A 783 -30.53 4.65 3.34
CA ILE A 783 -31.79 3.95 3.66
C ILE A 783 -32.99 4.84 3.32
N ILE A 784 -32.93 6.13 3.64
CA ILE A 784 -34.02 7.07 3.38
C ILE A 784 -34.25 7.23 1.87
N PHE A 785 -33.17 7.35 1.08
CA PHE A 785 -33.29 7.41 -0.37
C PHE A 785 -33.85 6.12 -0.97
N GLU A 786 -33.41 4.95 -0.49
CA GLU A 786 -33.97 3.67 -0.92
C GLU A 786 -35.44 3.52 -0.50
N LEU A 787 -35.82 3.96 0.70
CA LEU A 787 -37.22 4.00 1.13
C LEU A 787 -38.08 4.89 0.22
N TYR A 788 -37.61 6.08 -0.15
CA TYR A 788 -38.35 6.96 -1.08
C TYR A 788 -38.46 6.37 -2.48
N ARG A 789 -37.41 5.70 -2.97
CA ARG A 789 -37.46 4.97 -4.24
C ARG A 789 -38.48 3.83 -4.18
N LEU A 790 -38.48 3.08 -3.08
CA LEU A 790 -39.40 1.98 -2.85
C LEU A 790 -40.85 2.46 -2.77
N VAL A 791 -41.11 3.61 -2.13
CA VAL A 791 -42.44 4.23 -2.09
C VAL A 791 -42.94 4.56 -3.49
N LEU A 792 -42.09 5.12 -4.36
CA LEU A 792 -42.47 5.44 -5.74
C LEU A 792 -42.77 4.17 -6.55
N GLN A 793 -41.94 3.13 -6.43
CA GLN A 793 -42.16 1.84 -7.09
C GLN A 793 -43.46 1.17 -6.61
N PHE A 794 -43.75 1.25 -5.32
CA PHE A 794 -44.96 0.69 -4.75
C PHE A 794 -46.22 1.48 -5.16
N ALA A 795 -46.09 2.79 -5.40
CA ALA A 795 -47.17 3.61 -5.94
C ALA A 795 -47.53 3.23 -7.39
N ASP A 796 -46.54 2.81 -8.20
CA ASP A 796 -46.78 2.31 -9.56
C ASP A 796 -47.52 0.97 -9.57
N MET A 797 -47.39 0.16 -8.51
CA MET A 797 -48.05 -1.15 -8.33
C MET A 797 -49.38 -1.08 -7.55
N LYS A 798 -49.97 0.11 -7.44
CA LYS A 798 -51.20 0.39 -6.67
C LYS A 798 -52.35 -0.61 -6.92
N ASP A 799 -52.53 -1.05 -8.17
CA ASP A 799 -53.70 -1.84 -8.57
C ASP A 799 -53.63 -3.31 -8.09
N GLU A 800 -52.47 -3.77 -7.59
CA GLU A 800 -52.23 -5.16 -7.20
C GLU A 800 -52.50 -5.44 -5.71
N ASP A 801 -52.49 -4.42 -4.84
CA ASP A 801 -52.60 -4.60 -3.38
C ASP A 801 -53.69 -3.71 -2.74
N GLU A 802 -54.72 -4.33 -2.18
CA GLU A 802 -55.80 -3.64 -1.46
C GLU A 802 -55.32 -2.89 -0.19
N LYS A 803 -54.14 -3.22 0.36
CA LYS A 803 -53.59 -2.61 1.58
C LYS A 803 -52.48 -1.58 1.30
N TRP A 804 -52.35 -1.14 0.06
CA TRP A 804 -51.25 -0.28 -0.37
C TRP A 804 -51.15 1.02 0.46
N ASP A 805 -52.27 1.70 0.74
CA ASP A 805 -52.30 2.94 1.53
C ASP A 805 -51.72 2.76 2.96
N ALA A 806 -52.01 1.64 3.61
CA ALA A 806 -51.51 1.35 4.95
C ALA A 806 -50.00 1.08 4.96
N LYS A 807 -49.48 0.47 3.88
CA LYS A 807 -48.05 0.18 3.72
C LYS A 807 -47.25 1.45 3.42
N ILE A 808 -47.70 2.28 2.48
CA ILE A 808 -47.05 3.57 2.19
C ILE A 808 -46.99 4.46 3.43
N ARG A 809 -48.08 4.54 4.21
CA ARG A 809 -48.07 5.27 5.49
C ARG A 809 -47.01 4.74 6.45
N LYS A 810 -46.87 3.42 6.59
CA LYS A 810 -45.81 2.80 7.41
C LYS A 810 -44.40 3.13 6.91
N MET A 811 -44.19 3.17 5.60
CA MET A 811 -42.91 3.53 5.00
C MET A 811 -42.54 4.99 5.28
N PHE A 812 -43.49 5.93 5.15
CA PHE A 812 -43.25 7.33 5.51
C PHE A 812 -43.02 7.52 7.01
N VAL A 813 -43.76 6.82 7.88
CA VAL A 813 -43.50 6.84 9.33
C VAL A 813 -42.11 6.30 9.64
N CYS A 814 -41.68 5.23 8.94
CA CYS A 814 -40.33 4.70 9.06
C CYS A 814 -39.26 5.73 8.61
N ALA A 815 -39.47 6.39 7.47
CA ALA A 815 -38.58 7.44 6.98
C ALA A 815 -38.50 8.62 7.97
N MET A 816 -39.64 9.11 8.47
CA MET A 816 -39.69 10.15 9.50
C MET A 816 -38.97 9.75 10.78
N GLY A 817 -39.16 8.52 11.25
CA GLY A 817 -38.45 8.01 12.43
C GLY A 817 -36.94 7.94 12.21
N THR A 818 -36.51 7.59 10.99
CA THR A 818 -35.09 7.53 10.61
C THR A 818 -34.47 8.92 10.55
N ILE A 819 -35.16 9.89 9.95
CA ILE A 819 -34.72 11.29 9.92
C ILE A 819 -34.73 11.88 11.33
N GLY A 820 -35.72 11.54 12.16
CA GLY A 820 -35.79 11.93 13.56
C GLY A 820 -34.56 11.48 14.35
N ALA A 821 -34.09 10.25 14.13
CA ALA A 821 -32.85 9.75 14.74
C ALA A 821 -31.61 10.54 14.29
N LEU A 822 -31.55 11.03 13.05
CA LEU A 822 -30.47 11.91 12.59
C LEU A 822 -30.49 13.27 13.31
N VAL A 823 -31.67 13.80 13.63
CA VAL A 823 -31.78 15.06 14.37
C VAL A 823 -31.40 14.85 15.84
N SER A 824 -32.01 13.88 16.51
CA SER A 824 -31.83 13.69 17.96
C SER A 824 -30.49 13.08 18.34
N THR A 825 -29.99 12.13 17.56
CA THR A 825 -28.83 11.30 17.93
C THR A 825 -27.56 11.73 17.19
N ALA A 826 -27.66 12.12 15.92
CA ALA A 826 -26.51 12.64 15.17
C ALA A 826 -26.30 14.16 15.34
N GLU A 827 -27.26 14.86 15.94
CA GLU A 827 -27.28 16.33 16.12
C GLU A 827 -27.02 17.09 14.80
N LEU A 828 -27.60 16.60 13.71
CA LEU A 828 -27.52 17.24 12.39
C LEU A 828 -28.77 18.09 12.13
N ALA A 829 -28.58 19.29 11.59
CA ALA A 829 -29.68 20.18 11.25
C ALA A 829 -29.94 20.25 9.73
N GLU A 830 -28.91 20.54 8.92
CA GLU A 830 -29.09 20.82 7.49
C GLU A 830 -29.51 19.60 6.66
N LEU A 831 -28.84 18.45 6.86
CA LEU A 831 -29.11 17.24 6.09
C LEU A 831 -30.51 16.66 6.39
N PRO A 832 -30.92 16.45 7.66
CA PRO A 832 -32.27 15.97 7.99
C PRO A 832 -33.37 16.88 7.44
N MET A 833 -33.16 18.20 7.49
CA MET A 833 -34.11 19.16 6.91
C MET A 833 -34.31 18.92 5.42
N LYS A 834 -33.22 18.77 4.64
CA LYS A 834 -33.30 18.44 3.21
C LYS A 834 -34.01 17.11 2.95
N LEU A 835 -33.77 16.11 3.79
CA LEU A 835 -34.42 14.79 3.69
C LEU A 835 -35.92 14.86 4.01
N TYR A 836 -36.34 15.68 4.98
CA TYR A 836 -37.76 15.94 5.24
C TYR A 836 -38.42 16.65 4.06
N LEU A 837 -37.78 17.68 3.48
CA LEU A 837 -38.31 18.39 2.31
C LEU A 837 -38.42 17.47 1.08
N ASN A 838 -37.45 16.58 0.87
CA ASN A 838 -37.53 15.57 -0.20
C ASN A 838 -38.66 14.55 0.05
N GLY A 839 -38.87 14.19 1.32
CA GLY A 839 -40.01 13.37 1.75
C GLY A 839 -41.35 14.04 1.44
N ALA A 840 -41.47 15.35 1.67
CA ALA A 840 -42.66 16.13 1.33
C ALA A 840 -42.96 16.11 -0.18
N ILE A 841 -41.94 16.27 -1.04
CA ILE A 841 -42.12 16.20 -2.50
C ILE A 841 -42.52 14.79 -2.94
N THR A 842 -41.90 13.77 -2.33
CA THR A 842 -42.21 12.37 -2.66
C THR A 842 -43.63 12.03 -2.24
N ALA A 843 -44.07 12.45 -1.05
CA ALA A 843 -45.44 12.30 -0.60
C ALA A 843 -46.42 13.01 -1.54
N ASP A 844 -46.19 14.27 -1.91
CA ASP A 844 -47.09 15.04 -2.80
C ASP A 844 -47.31 14.37 -4.18
N ARG A 845 -46.34 13.58 -4.66
CA ARG A 845 -46.45 12.82 -5.91
C ARG A 845 -47.30 11.55 -5.80
N VAL A 846 -47.46 11.00 -4.61
CA VAL A 846 -48.14 9.72 -4.38
C VAL A 846 -49.59 9.96 -3.97
N PRO A 847 -50.59 9.47 -4.72
CA PRO A 847 -51.99 9.83 -4.49
C PRO A 847 -52.69 8.94 -3.44
N PHE A 848 -52.28 9.01 -2.16
CA PHE A 848 -52.92 8.28 -1.04
C PHE A 848 -53.85 9.18 -0.19
N GLU A 849 -54.82 8.58 0.52
CA GLU A 849 -55.91 9.32 1.21
C GLU A 849 -55.43 10.44 2.16
N ASP A 850 -54.36 10.18 2.92
CA ASP A 850 -53.81 11.11 3.93
C ASP A 850 -52.57 11.89 3.44
N ASN A 851 -52.36 11.99 2.12
CA ASN A 851 -51.14 12.60 1.57
C ASN A 851 -50.87 14.01 2.13
N HIS A 852 -51.91 14.85 2.13
CA HIS A 852 -51.84 16.22 2.65
C HIS A 852 -51.35 16.32 4.10
N THR A 853 -51.72 15.35 4.96
CA THR A 853 -51.29 15.30 6.37
C THR A 853 -49.82 14.95 6.49
N VAL A 854 -49.35 13.97 5.71
CA VAL A 854 -47.96 13.54 5.70
C VAL A 854 -47.05 14.65 5.16
N VAL A 855 -47.43 15.31 4.06
CA VAL A 855 -46.71 16.48 3.52
C VAL A 855 -46.63 17.60 4.54
N TYR A 856 -47.74 17.91 5.23
CA TYR A 856 -47.77 18.93 6.27
C TYR A 856 -46.79 18.60 7.41
N GLU A 857 -46.79 17.36 7.91
CA GLU A 857 -45.87 16.93 8.97
C GLU A 857 -44.40 17.02 8.54
N PHE A 858 -44.07 16.61 7.31
CA PHE A 858 -42.72 16.70 6.75
C PHE A 858 -42.23 18.16 6.72
N VAL A 859 -43.03 19.07 6.17
CA VAL A 859 -42.66 20.50 6.06
C VAL A 859 -42.65 21.17 7.42
N SER A 860 -43.60 20.87 8.30
CA SER A 860 -43.64 21.41 9.66
C SER A 860 -42.40 21.01 10.46
N LYS A 861 -41.97 19.74 10.40
CA LYS A 861 -40.72 19.30 11.07
C LYS A 861 -39.49 19.97 10.47
N ALA A 862 -39.43 20.13 9.14
CA ALA A 862 -38.34 20.85 8.48
C ALA A 862 -38.26 22.32 8.91
N LEU A 863 -39.42 22.99 9.08
CA LEU A 863 -39.49 24.36 9.59
C LEU A 863 -39.09 24.47 11.06
N SER A 864 -39.46 23.50 11.90
CA SER A 864 -38.99 23.45 13.29
C SER A 864 -37.46 23.38 13.38
N ILE A 865 -36.82 22.51 12.60
CA ILE A 865 -35.35 22.38 12.56
C ILE A 865 -34.69 23.68 12.07
N LEU A 866 -35.31 24.36 11.08
CA LEU A 866 -34.84 25.65 10.60
C LEU A 866 -34.85 26.73 11.70
N GLU A 867 -35.87 26.73 12.56
CA GLU A 867 -36.03 27.72 13.63
C GLU A 867 -35.13 27.42 14.85
N ASP A 868 -35.04 26.14 15.24
CA ASP A 868 -34.44 25.72 16.50
C ASP A 868 -32.97 25.29 16.37
N ASP A 869 -32.61 24.52 15.32
CA ASP A 869 -31.33 23.79 15.27
C ASP A 869 -30.30 24.37 14.29
N VAL A 870 -30.72 25.01 13.19
CA VAL A 870 -29.76 25.61 12.24
C VAL A 870 -29.17 26.87 12.87
N VAL A 871 -27.87 26.89 13.19
CA VAL A 871 -27.24 28.05 13.86
C VAL A 871 -26.71 29.10 12.88
N ASP A 872 -26.08 28.68 11.77
CA ASP A 872 -25.45 29.63 10.85
C ASP A 872 -26.46 30.44 10.03
N SER A 873 -26.23 31.75 9.97
CA SER A 873 -27.03 32.72 9.22
C SER A 873 -27.10 32.42 7.72
N ARG A 874 -26.01 31.96 7.08
CA ARG A 874 -26.00 31.71 5.64
C ARG A 874 -26.78 30.45 5.31
N ASP A 875 -26.59 29.41 6.11
CA ASP A 875 -27.30 28.14 5.92
C ASP A 875 -28.79 28.27 6.24
N ARG A 876 -29.19 29.08 7.24
CA ARG A 876 -30.61 29.44 7.45
C ARG A 876 -31.27 30.02 6.20
N VAL A 877 -30.60 30.93 5.49
CA VAL A 877 -31.14 31.53 4.26
C VAL A 877 -31.29 30.48 3.16
N ARG A 878 -30.28 29.62 2.96
CA ARG A 878 -30.33 28.54 1.96
C ARG A 878 -31.43 27.53 2.27
N CYS A 879 -31.52 27.11 3.52
CA CYS A 879 -32.54 26.19 4.00
C CYS A 879 -33.96 26.76 3.82
N LEU A 880 -34.16 28.05 4.14
CA LEU A 880 -35.43 28.72 3.88
C LEU A 880 -35.76 28.77 2.38
N GLN A 881 -34.79 29.07 1.53
CA GLN A 881 -34.99 29.06 0.07
C GLN A 881 -35.40 27.67 -0.44
N LEU A 882 -34.81 26.59 0.10
CA LEU A 882 -35.20 25.22 -0.21
C LEU A 882 -36.62 24.90 0.27
N THR A 883 -37.01 25.35 1.47
CA THR A 883 -38.38 25.19 1.97
C THR A 883 -39.38 25.93 1.07
N VAL A 884 -39.09 27.16 0.67
CA VAL A 884 -39.91 27.93 -0.27
C VAL A 884 -40.02 27.20 -1.61
N GLY A 885 -38.91 26.73 -2.16
CA GLY A 885 -38.90 25.96 -3.40
C GLY A 885 -39.70 24.66 -3.32
N THR A 886 -39.72 24.03 -2.15
CA THR A 886 -40.51 22.82 -1.87
C THR A 886 -42.00 23.16 -1.85
N LEU A 887 -42.42 24.18 -1.10
CA LEU A 887 -43.81 24.64 -1.01
C LEU A 887 -44.36 25.17 -2.36
N LEU A 888 -43.51 25.68 -3.24
CA LEU A 888 -43.89 26.06 -4.60
C LEU A 888 -44.11 24.86 -5.52
N LYS A 889 -43.47 23.72 -5.22
CA LYS A 889 -43.62 22.48 -5.98
C LYS A 889 -44.78 21.61 -5.49
N THR A 890 -45.16 21.72 -4.21
CA THR A 890 -46.31 20.98 -3.67
C THR A 890 -47.61 21.48 -4.29
N THR A 891 -48.50 20.55 -4.65
CA THR A 891 -49.75 20.86 -5.36
C THR A 891 -51.00 20.39 -4.61
N HIS A 892 -50.92 19.32 -3.83
CA HIS A 892 -52.09 18.66 -3.23
C HIS A 892 -52.38 19.08 -1.79
N LEU A 893 -51.80 20.19 -1.33
CA LEU A 893 -52.01 20.69 0.04
C LEU A 893 -53.27 21.59 0.11
N PRO A 894 -54.23 21.34 1.03
CA PRO A 894 -55.39 22.20 1.21
C PRO A 894 -54.99 23.58 1.79
N GLU A 895 -55.78 24.62 1.52
CA GLU A 895 -55.44 25.98 1.96
C GLU A 895 -55.32 26.08 3.48
N GLU A 896 -56.15 25.34 4.22
CA GLU A 896 -56.13 25.27 5.69
C GLU A 896 -54.77 24.82 6.26
N ASN A 897 -54.08 23.91 5.58
CA ASN A 897 -52.76 23.42 5.99
C ASN A 897 -51.62 24.23 5.35
N TRP A 898 -51.84 24.81 4.18
CA TRP A 898 -50.83 25.54 3.42
C TRP A 898 -50.55 26.91 4.04
N GLN A 899 -51.63 27.61 4.43
CA GLN A 899 -51.54 28.97 4.96
C GLN A 899 -50.74 29.05 6.27
N PRO A 900 -50.88 28.13 7.26
CA PRO A 900 -50.01 28.07 8.43
C PRO A 900 -48.52 27.91 8.08
N LEU A 901 -48.17 26.99 7.17
CA LEU A 901 -46.78 26.76 6.76
C LEU A 901 -46.18 27.97 6.05
N ALA A 902 -46.94 28.60 5.15
CA ALA A 902 -46.53 29.82 4.46
C ALA A 902 -46.34 30.99 5.45
N ASN A 903 -47.23 31.14 6.43
CA ASN A 903 -47.08 32.15 7.49
C ASN A 903 -45.85 31.88 8.36
N GLN A 904 -45.58 30.61 8.71
CA GLN A 904 -44.39 30.24 9.48
C GLN A 904 -43.11 30.53 8.69
N ALA A 905 -43.08 30.25 7.38
CA ALA A 905 -41.94 30.63 6.52
C ALA A 905 -41.72 32.15 6.48
N VAL A 906 -42.79 32.96 6.45
CA VAL A 906 -42.68 34.44 6.54
C VAL A 906 -42.13 34.88 7.89
N LEU A 907 -42.55 34.22 8.98
CA LEU A 907 -42.06 34.50 10.32
C LEU A 907 -40.58 34.14 10.45
N ALA A 908 -40.15 32.98 9.95
CA ALA A 908 -38.76 32.55 9.91
C ALA A 908 -37.90 33.55 9.11
N ALA A 909 -38.37 34.00 7.94
CA ALA A 909 -37.69 35.04 7.15
C ALA A 909 -37.55 36.37 7.90
N ALA A 910 -38.59 36.78 8.62
CA ALA A 910 -38.58 38.03 9.39
C ALA A 910 -37.69 37.96 10.64
N LYS A 911 -37.44 36.76 11.19
CA LYS A 911 -36.61 36.51 12.38
C LYS A 911 -35.12 36.29 12.06
N MET A 912 -34.69 36.34 10.79
CA MET A 912 -33.27 36.20 10.42
C MET A 912 -32.40 37.23 11.16
N PHE A 913 -31.14 36.91 11.49
CA PHE A 913 -30.33 37.82 12.32
C PHE A 913 -29.87 39.08 11.57
N LYS A 914 -29.36 38.92 10.33
CA LYS A 914 -28.83 40.03 9.52
C LYS A 914 -29.94 40.72 8.73
N LYS A 915 -30.02 42.05 8.81
CA LYS A 915 -31.02 42.87 8.08
C LYS A 915 -31.03 42.62 6.56
N PRO A 916 -29.87 42.52 5.87
CA PRO A 916 -29.85 42.21 4.43
C PRO A 916 -30.45 40.84 4.10
N ASP A 917 -30.19 39.85 4.96
CA ASP A 917 -30.68 38.49 4.78
C ASP A 917 -32.17 38.38 5.10
N GLN A 918 -32.67 39.14 6.08
CA GLN A 918 -34.11 39.31 6.33
C GLN A 918 -34.84 39.81 5.08
N VAL A 919 -34.33 40.89 4.46
CA VAL A 919 -34.94 41.49 3.26
C VAL A 919 -34.94 40.51 2.08
N ARG A 920 -33.80 39.88 1.79
CA ARG A 920 -33.67 38.88 0.70
C ARG A 920 -34.57 37.67 0.92
N SER A 921 -34.65 37.18 2.16
CA SER A 921 -35.52 36.06 2.54
C SER A 921 -36.99 36.41 2.38
N LEU A 922 -37.41 37.59 2.84
CA LEU A 922 -38.81 38.05 2.71
C LEU A 922 -39.23 38.23 1.24
N VAL A 923 -38.34 38.78 0.40
CA VAL A 923 -38.59 38.86 -1.05
C VAL A 923 -38.79 37.48 -1.67
N THR A 924 -38.00 36.49 -1.22
CA THR A 924 -38.14 35.11 -1.69
C THR A 924 -39.46 34.48 -1.24
N VAL A 925 -39.82 34.63 0.04
CA VAL A 925 -41.06 34.07 0.59
C VAL A 925 -42.32 34.73 0.00
N ALA A 926 -42.23 35.98 -0.47
CA ALA A 926 -43.33 36.63 -1.19
C ALA A 926 -43.79 35.82 -2.43
N ALA A 927 -42.88 35.06 -3.05
CA ALA A 927 -43.22 34.21 -4.20
C ALA A 927 -44.22 33.11 -3.84
N LEU A 928 -44.29 32.63 -2.58
CA LEU A 928 -45.28 31.65 -2.14
C LEU A 928 -46.72 32.12 -2.38
N TYR A 929 -47.01 33.38 -2.08
CA TYR A 929 -48.35 33.94 -2.21
C TYR A 929 -48.73 34.30 -3.65
N TRP A 930 -47.74 34.34 -4.55
CA TRP A 930 -47.97 34.64 -5.97
C TRP A 930 -48.00 33.39 -6.84
N HIS A 931 -47.06 32.47 -6.61
CA HIS A 931 -46.81 31.28 -7.43
C HIS A 931 -47.23 29.96 -6.76
N GLY A 932 -47.57 29.97 -5.48
CA GLY A 932 -48.00 28.77 -4.77
C GLY A 932 -49.24 28.14 -5.39
N LYS A 933 -49.33 26.81 -5.27
CA LYS A 933 -50.44 25.99 -5.74
C LYS A 933 -51.07 25.28 -4.55
N THR A 934 -52.38 25.28 -4.45
CA THR A 934 -53.15 24.58 -3.43
C THR A 934 -54.16 23.64 -4.09
N LEU A 935 -54.73 22.72 -3.31
CA LEU A 935 -55.75 21.79 -3.80
C LEU A 935 -56.96 22.54 -4.39
N GLU A 936 -57.37 23.64 -3.77
CA GLU A 936 -58.51 24.46 -4.17
C GLU A 936 -58.27 25.27 -5.45
N THR A 937 -56.99 25.52 -5.79
CA THR A 937 -56.62 26.21 -7.03
C THR A 937 -56.49 25.26 -8.22
N ASN A 938 -56.73 23.94 -8.08
CA ASN A 938 -56.67 22.95 -9.16
C ASN A 938 -55.40 23.07 -10.04
N GLY A 939 -54.27 23.43 -9.44
CA GLY A 939 -52.98 23.61 -10.15
C GLY A 939 -52.71 25.00 -10.72
N GLU A 940 -53.65 25.95 -10.60
CA GLU A 940 -53.45 27.36 -10.90
C GLU A 940 -52.66 28.09 -9.79
N LYS A 941 -52.09 29.24 -10.12
CA LYS A 941 -51.31 30.06 -9.18
C LYS A 941 -52.24 30.85 -8.25
N LEU A 942 -51.94 30.91 -6.95
CA LEU A 942 -52.73 31.61 -5.93
C LEU A 942 -52.94 33.12 -6.21
N ARG A 943 -51.96 33.80 -6.82
CA ARG A 943 -52.01 35.23 -7.21
C ARG A 943 -52.55 36.19 -6.13
N ASN A 944 -52.16 36.01 -4.87
CA ASN A 944 -52.58 36.87 -3.77
C ASN A 944 -51.70 38.14 -3.66
N GLY A 945 -51.99 39.14 -4.49
CA GLY A 945 -51.17 40.35 -4.60
C GLY A 945 -51.18 41.24 -3.34
N LYS A 946 -52.29 41.26 -2.59
CA LYS A 946 -52.38 42.00 -1.30
C LYS A 946 -51.29 41.55 -0.31
N LYS A 947 -51.13 40.24 -0.13
CA LYS A 947 -50.11 39.67 0.77
C LYS A 947 -48.69 39.91 0.24
N VAL A 948 -48.48 39.83 -1.08
CA VAL A 948 -47.19 40.15 -1.70
C VAL A 948 -46.78 41.59 -1.40
N VAL A 949 -47.68 42.55 -1.59
CA VAL A 949 -47.43 43.97 -1.29
C VAL A 949 -47.14 44.19 0.19
N ASP A 950 -47.86 43.53 1.10
CA ASP A 950 -47.61 43.64 2.54
C ASP A 950 -46.21 43.14 2.93
N ILE A 951 -45.76 42.01 2.36
CA ILE A 951 -44.42 41.46 2.59
C ILE A 951 -43.34 42.37 2.00
N LEU A 952 -43.53 42.87 0.78
CA LEU A 952 -42.57 43.78 0.14
C LEU A 952 -42.49 45.13 0.86
N ARG A 953 -43.61 45.67 1.36
CA ARG A 953 -43.65 46.88 2.18
C ARG A 953 -42.93 46.68 3.51
N LYS A 954 -43.10 45.52 4.16
CA LYS A 954 -42.35 45.13 5.36
C LYS A 954 -40.85 45.05 5.06
N SER A 955 -40.47 44.45 3.93
CA SER A 955 -39.08 44.34 3.47
C SER A 955 -38.44 45.72 3.23
N ALA A 956 -39.17 46.65 2.61
CA ALA A 956 -38.70 48.02 2.39
C ALA A 956 -38.47 48.80 3.70
N LYS A 957 -39.33 48.59 4.72
CA LYS A 957 -39.11 49.17 6.06
C LYS A 957 -37.83 48.65 6.69
N ILE A 958 -37.59 47.34 6.63
CA ILE A 958 -36.38 46.70 7.20
C ILE A 958 -35.12 47.15 6.44
N ALA A 959 -35.20 47.31 5.11
CA ALA A 959 -34.09 47.85 4.31
C ALA A 959 -33.70 49.28 4.75
N LYS A 960 -34.68 50.11 5.12
CA LYS A 960 -34.43 51.46 5.65
C LYS A 960 -33.72 51.46 7.01
N GLU A 961 -33.92 50.42 7.82
CA GLU A 961 -33.24 50.23 9.11
C GLU A 961 -31.79 49.75 8.97
N CYS A 962 -31.33 49.43 7.75
CA CYS A 962 -29.94 49.06 7.50
C CYS A 962 -29.04 50.29 7.60
N LEU A 963 -28.04 50.24 8.49
CA LEU A 963 -27.15 51.36 8.79
C LEU A 963 -26.07 51.59 7.73
N GLU A 964 -25.70 50.55 6.99
CA GLU A 964 -24.62 50.60 6.00
C GLU A 964 -25.17 51.09 4.65
N PRO A 965 -24.79 52.30 4.16
CA PRO A 965 -25.40 52.91 2.99
C PRO A 965 -25.25 52.11 1.70
N LEU A 966 -24.09 51.47 1.51
CA LEU A 966 -23.78 50.66 0.32
C LEU A 966 -24.67 49.41 0.24
N VAL A 967 -24.79 48.69 1.35
CA VAL A 967 -25.64 47.49 1.46
C VAL A 967 -27.12 47.88 1.36
N GLN A 968 -27.51 48.99 1.99
CA GLN A 968 -28.86 49.55 1.87
C GLN A 968 -29.22 49.86 0.40
N GLN A 969 -28.28 50.46 -0.35
CA GLN A 969 -28.48 50.71 -1.78
C GLN A 969 -28.67 49.42 -2.57
N GLN A 970 -27.84 48.40 -2.30
CA GLN A 970 -27.99 47.08 -2.92
C GLN A 970 -29.36 46.47 -2.64
N LEU A 971 -29.88 46.59 -1.42
CA LEU A 971 -31.19 46.06 -1.03
C LEU A 971 -32.35 46.81 -1.71
N PHE A 972 -32.27 48.14 -1.86
CA PHE A 972 -33.29 48.89 -2.58
C PHE A 972 -33.33 48.55 -4.07
N ILE A 973 -32.17 48.33 -4.69
CA ILE A 973 -32.09 47.86 -6.08
C ILE A 973 -32.70 46.46 -6.24
N GLN A 974 -32.46 45.56 -5.27
CA GLN A 974 -33.08 44.23 -5.26
C GLN A 974 -34.59 44.31 -5.07
N LEU A 975 -35.08 45.15 -4.16
CA LEU A 975 -36.52 45.40 -3.97
C LEU A 975 -37.14 45.99 -5.23
N LEU A 976 -36.49 46.97 -5.88
CA LEU A 976 -36.96 47.56 -7.12
C LEU A 976 -37.10 46.50 -8.22
N SER A 977 -36.12 45.61 -8.32
CA SER A 977 -36.17 44.47 -9.25
C SER A 977 -37.35 43.53 -8.93
N ALA A 978 -37.61 43.25 -7.65
CA ALA A 978 -38.75 42.42 -7.23
C ALA A 978 -40.11 43.08 -7.52
N TYR A 979 -40.28 44.37 -7.22
CA TYR A 979 -41.49 45.12 -7.57
C TYR A 979 -41.70 45.16 -9.09
N THR A 980 -40.62 45.34 -9.86
CA THR A 980 -40.68 45.32 -11.33
C THR A 980 -41.14 43.95 -11.83
N TYR A 981 -40.59 42.86 -11.29
CA TYR A 981 -40.97 41.50 -11.66
C TYR A 981 -42.47 41.21 -11.46
N TYR A 982 -43.03 41.56 -10.30
CA TYR A 982 -44.47 41.34 -10.06
C TYR A 982 -45.35 42.31 -10.86
N TYR A 983 -44.83 43.49 -11.22
CA TYR A 983 -45.51 44.41 -12.14
C TYR A 983 -45.55 43.86 -13.57
N GLU A 984 -44.45 43.27 -14.05
CA GLU A 984 -44.37 42.55 -15.35
C GLU A 984 -45.35 41.37 -15.40
N ASP A 985 -45.52 40.63 -14.31
CA ASP A 985 -46.48 39.51 -14.22
C ASP A 985 -47.93 39.97 -13.96
N ASN A 986 -48.24 41.25 -14.17
CA ASN A 986 -49.56 41.88 -14.06
C ASN A 986 -50.23 41.80 -12.67
N CYS A 987 -49.48 42.06 -11.59
CA CYS A 987 -50.04 42.18 -10.25
C CYS A 987 -50.86 43.48 -10.07
N PRO A 988 -52.19 43.42 -9.85
CA PRO A 988 -53.05 44.60 -9.84
C PRO A 988 -52.83 45.50 -8.61
N GLU A 989 -52.33 44.97 -7.51
CA GLU A 989 -52.06 45.75 -6.28
C GLU A 989 -50.72 46.50 -6.30
N ILE A 990 -49.82 46.21 -7.27
CA ILE A 990 -48.55 46.91 -7.42
C ILE A 990 -48.72 48.05 -8.42
N ASN A 991 -48.97 49.25 -7.88
CA ASN A 991 -49.10 50.46 -8.68
C ASN A 991 -47.75 51.10 -9.01
N VAL A 992 -47.75 51.88 -10.09
CA VAL A 992 -46.59 52.68 -10.54
C VAL A 992 -46.08 53.60 -9.42
N ASP A 993 -46.98 54.12 -8.58
CA ASP A 993 -46.64 55.00 -7.45
C ASP A 993 -45.67 54.33 -6.45
N HIS A 994 -45.87 53.04 -6.14
CA HIS A 994 -44.99 52.31 -5.21
C HIS A 994 -43.57 52.14 -5.77
N ILE A 995 -43.48 51.96 -7.08
CA ILE A 995 -42.21 51.81 -7.80
C ILE A 995 -41.50 53.15 -7.88
N GLU A 996 -42.21 54.23 -8.22
CA GLU A 996 -41.65 55.58 -8.33
C GLU A 996 -41.18 56.09 -6.96
N GLU A 997 -41.91 55.80 -5.88
CA GLU A 997 -41.46 56.05 -4.50
C GLU A 997 -40.14 55.33 -4.19
N LEU A 998 -39.98 54.08 -4.62
CA LEU A 998 -38.76 53.31 -4.40
C LEU A 998 -37.61 53.79 -5.28
N ILE A 999 -37.86 54.22 -6.52
CA ILE A 999 -36.85 54.83 -7.40
C ILE A 999 -36.33 56.12 -6.79
N SER A 1000 -37.22 57.03 -6.35
CA SER A 1000 -36.83 58.27 -5.69
C SER A 1000 -35.91 57.99 -4.50
N ARG A 1001 -36.29 57.04 -3.64
CA ARG A 1001 -35.46 56.64 -2.48
C ARG A 1001 -34.11 56.05 -2.87
N THR A 1002 -34.06 55.25 -3.92
CA THR A 1002 -32.84 54.62 -4.39
C THR A 1002 -31.90 55.66 -5.03
N GLN A 1003 -32.44 56.69 -5.67
CA GLN A 1003 -31.68 57.84 -6.19
C GLN A 1003 -31.16 58.73 -5.06
N ASP A 1004 -31.99 59.06 -4.07
CA ASP A 1004 -31.60 59.88 -2.91
C ASP A 1004 -30.46 59.23 -2.12
N ASN A 1005 -30.51 57.90 -1.95
CA ASN A 1005 -29.48 57.16 -1.25
C ASN A 1005 -28.20 56.98 -2.09
N ALA A 1006 -28.31 56.92 -3.43
CA ALA A 1006 -27.14 56.88 -4.33
C ALA A 1006 -26.27 58.14 -4.19
N VAL A 1007 -26.89 59.31 -3.99
CA VAL A 1007 -26.20 60.61 -3.83
C VAL A 1007 -25.41 60.69 -2.52
N GLN A 1008 -25.76 59.87 -1.53
CA GLN A 1008 -25.11 59.84 -0.21
C GLN A 1008 -23.91 58.87 -0.15
N LEU A 1009 -23.62 58.14 -1.23
CA LEU A 1009 -22.53 57.16 -1.28
C LEU A 1009 -21.20 57.85 -1.61
N ASP A 1010 -20.14 57.44 -0.90
CA ASP A 1010 -18.78 57.83 -1.26
C ASP A 1010 -18.35 57.22 -2.59
N VAL A 1011 -17.55 57.96 -3.36
CA VAL A 1011 -17.04 57.53 -4.67
C VAL A 1011 -16.17 56.29 -4.50
N SER A 1012 -16.66 55.17 -4.99
CA SER A 1012 -16.00 53.85 -4.93
C SER A 1012 -16.37 53.02 -6.15
N ALA A 1013 -15.52 52.05 -6.52
CA ALA A 1013 -15.80 51.17 -7.65
C ALA A 1013 -17.10 50.36 -7.45
N GLU A 1014 -17.47 50.08 -6.20
CA GLU A 1014 -18.72 49.41 -5.84
C GLU A 1014 -19.94 50.33 -6.01
N ALA A 1015 -19.83 51.62 -5.64
CA ALA A 1015 -20.87 52.61 -5.87
C ALA A 1015 -21.12 52.84 -7.38
N ASP A 1016 -20.06 52.95 -8.19
CA ASP A 1016 -20.17 53.07 -9.65
C ASP A 1016 -20.87 51.84 -10.25
N SER A 1017 -20.58 50.66 -9.71
CA SER A 1017 -21.29 49.45 -10.09
C SER A 1017 -22.76 49.52 -9.68
N LEU A 1018 -23.10 49.94 -8.45
CA LEU A 1018 -24.48 50.11 -7.99
C LEU A 1018 -25.28 51.14 -8.80
N GLU A 1019 -24.69 52.26 -9.20
CA GLU A 1019 -25.35 53.27 -10.02
C GLU A 1019 -25.66 52.74 -11.43
N LYS A 1020 -24.67 52.10 -12.05
CA LYS A 1020 -24.87 51.33 -13.26
C LYS A 1020 -25.94 50.24 -13.07
N GLN A 1021 -26.05 49.66 -11.86
CA GLN A 1021 -27.04 48.61 -11.57
C GLN A 1021 -28.44 49.24 -11.64
N LEU A 1022 -28.63 50.31 -10.89
CA LEU A 1022 -29.85 51.09 -10.84
C LEU A 1022 -30.32 51.56 -12.23
N GLY A 1023 -29.40 52.08 -13.06
CA GLY A 1023 -29.72 52.50 -14.43
C GLY A 1023 -30.33 51.40 -15.29
N GLU A 1024 -29.83 50.17 -15.17
CA GLU A 1024 -30.36 49.01 -15.87
C GLU A 1024 -31.72 48.55 -15.31
N ALA A 1025 -31.92 48.57 -13.98
CA ALA A 1025 -33.23 48.29 -13.39
C ALA A 1025 -34.30 49.29 -13.86
N ILE A 1026 -33.97 50.58 -13.92
CA ILE A 1026 -34.88 51.62 -14.41
C ILE A 1026 -35.19 51.41 -15.90
N ARG A 1027 -34.18 51.02 -16.70
CA ARG A 1027 -34.39 50.68 -18.12
C ARG A 1027 -35.36 49.51 -18.29
N ARG A 1028 -35.22 48.45 -17.50
CA ARG A 1028 -36.16 47.32 -17.49
C ARG A 1028 -37.57 47.75 -17.13
N LEU A 1029 -37.71 48.60 -16.12
CA LEU A 1029 -39.01 49.14 -15.74
C LEU A 1029 -39.68 49.91 -16.89
N GLN A 1030 -38.92 50.70 -17.65
CA GLN A 1030 -39.45 51.42 -18.81
C GLN A 1030 -39.93 50.47 -19.90
N LEU A 1031 -39.21 49.36 -20.13
CA LEU A 1031 -39.66 48.30 -21.04
C LEU A 1031 -40.91 47.60 -20.51
N ALA A 1032 -40.96 47.24 -19.22
CA ALA A 1032 -42.11 46.65 -18.58
C ALA A 1032 -43.36 47.55 -18.68
N LYS A 1033 -43.23 48.87 -18.48
CA LYS A 1033 -44.32 49.84 -18.68
C LYS A 1033 -44.84 49.84 -20.13
N LEU A 1034 -43.97 49.64 -21.12
CA LEU A 1034 -44.35 49.55 -22.53
C LEU A 1034 -45.04 48.21 -22.86
N ASP A 1035 -44.56 47.10 -22.31
CA ASP A 1035 -45.12 45.76 -22.53
C ASP A 1035 -46.48 45.57 -21.82
N VAL A 1036 -46.64 46.11 -20.61
CA VAL A 1036 -47.93 46.16 -19.90
C VAL A 1036 -48.93 47.06 -20.65
N ALA A 1037 -48.48 48.20 -21.20
CA ALA A 1037 -49.32 49.05 -22.04
C ALA A 1037 -49.73 48.35 -23.35
N ALA A 1038 -48.83 47.58 -23.98
CA ALA A 1038 -49.12 46.82 -25.19
C ALA A 1038 -50.10 45.65 -24.95
N SER A 1039 -49.96 44.95 -23.82
CA SER A 1039 -50.86 43.84 -23.44
C SER A 1039 -52.27 44.33 -23.07
N GLN A 1040 -52.40 45.47 -22.39
CA GLN A 1040 -53.69 46.14 -22.15
C GLN A 1040 -54.38 46.63 -23.44
N VAL A 1041 -53.62 47.03 -24.45
CA VAL A 1041 -54.15 47.39 -25.78
C VAL A 1041 -54.57 46.15 -26.59
N SER A 1042 -53.97 44.98 -26.34
CA SER A 1042 -54.38 43.72 -26.97
C SER A 1042 -55.63 43.09 -26.34
N SER A 1043 -55.81 43.18 -25.01
CA SER A 1043 -57.03 42.71 -24.33
C SER A 1043 -58.24 43.60 -24.63
N ALA A 1044 -58.02 44.90 -24.89
CA ALA A 1044 -59.07 45.83 -25.34
C ALA A 1044 -59.50 45.64 -26.81
N ARG A 1045 -58.81 44.78 -27.59
CA ARG A 1045 -59.15 44.47 -29.00
C ARG A 1045 -59.84 43.11 -29.19
N ALA A 1046 -60.12 42.36 -28.13
CA ALA A 1046 -60.95 41.17 -28.19
C ALA A 1046 -62.46 41.55 -28.07
N GLU A 1047 -63.07 41.67 -29.25
CA GLU A 1047 -64.49 41.66 -29.63
C GLU A 1047 -65.44 42.83 -29.25
N PRO A 1048 -66.07 43.47 -30.26
CA PRO A 1048 -67.41 44.04 -30.17
C PRO A 1048 -68.48 42.97 -30.44
N ASP A 1049 -69.60 43.08 -29.71
CA ASP A 1049 -70.82 42.28 -29.83
C ASP A 1049 -71.23 41.94 -31.28
N LEU A 1050 -71.38 40.64 -31.55
CA LEU A 1050 -72.24 40.11 -32.63
C LEU A 1050 -73.20 39.06 -32.03
N PRO A 1051 -74.44 39.00 -32.53
CA PRO A 1051 -75.61 38.57 -31.76
C PRO A 1051 -75.74 37.04 -31.63
N GLN A 1052 -76.37 36.62 -30.52
CA GLN A 1052 -76.76 35.24 -30.25
C GLN A 1052 -77.57 34.60 -31.40
N PRO A 1053 -77.30 33.34 -31.78
CA PRO A 1053 -78.25 32.51 -32.51
C PRO A 1053 -79.29 31.91 -31.53
N PRO A 1054 -80.49 31.54 -32.01
CA PRO A 1054 -81.64 31.25 -31.16
C PRO A 1054 -81.52 29.91 -30.46
N SER A 1055 -82.19 29.82 -29.31
CA SER A 1055 -82.51 28.60 -28.60
C SER A 1055 -83.34 27.64 -29.48
N GLU A 1056 -82.83 26.44 -29.74
CA GLU A 1056 -83.65 25.28 -30.09
C GLU A 1056 -83.30 24.10 -29.17
N ASN A 1057 -84.26 23.81 -28.29
CA ASN A 1057 -84.76 22.52 -27.79
C ASN A 1057 -83.78 21.48 -27.21
N GLU A 1058 -83.98 21.04 -25.97
CA GLU A 1058 -84.96 19.98 -25.62
C GLU A 1058 -84.83 18.71 -26.47
N GLY A 1059 -84.37 17.63 -25.84
CA GLY A 1059 -84.81 16.26 -26.18
C GLY A 1059 -83.73 15.23 -26.50
N LEU A 1060 -82.92 14.83 -25.52
CA LEU A 1060 -82.94 13.47 -24.93
C LEU A 1060 -81.91 13.31 -23.80
#